data_AF-A0A0D8XCV9-F1
#
_entry.id   AF-A0A0D8XCV9-F1
#
_cell.length_a   1.000
_cell.length_b   1.000
_cell.length_c   1.000
_cell.angle_alpha   90.00
_cell.angle_beta   90.00
_cell.angle_gamma   90.00
#
_symmetry.space_group_name_H-M   'P 1'
#
loop_
_entity.id
_entity.type
_entity.pdbx_description
1 polymer ?
#
loop_
_entity_poly.entity_id
_entity_poly.type
_entity_poly.pdbx_seq_one_letter_code
_entity_poly.pdbx_strand_id
1 'polypeptide(L)'
;KKTSGLEKKQEYRERSKENNDVIFHKRERQQSKILTNVDGQRSNAQHCASHSVIMWIEVRRACETVQSFDNFESFDACTNLIKEIEKFKWRIQNILKNQGKSAADRAKLKPDSEVTIDGIKLIVDQALCNEAIIISDIFNLNEIDAMELVLSELQATFNVITEFHMLSQPNVCGLGGPRHQSLLRNVIEEIRENCAESLYSLCEWGSEHANEFLLDIYPILKSVPLAEKFSAHHLSAWICLVKLTSSNNASGVLANLVKEIRNETVWSDQSVCGTAQLACAVSLRALAVSPADHLSITNVEVDVDKVVDRAIRNMAMLFIRHGIIGSDSFKLCTTHVRVVDTLLKQLIALFPAKLMEIERNSEDELTWVDEMSEKGQQATPALHYESIIRCIVDLYQVVDDSKSSDALRLCLVELSMSYSSSGSMELCRFMERARLSHHVVHAVAYLDFLCSVCRTQQVAAFIFDMFAKVPPNDDGCVGWDHVMSALRSYERLFRERSGVMTMFGHSLSTQQQPKAAIPPRELIGLITWVNLARTVVDLDDEAAEVFLEQRQWAVLDAALGVVSAPVPLPLKGALLKLVAALAKRELSAIRIWNALKAHRLCTYAENGTLLGLQKELDERECVEEMFDTSLGFVSILKSLLSHTHMGFQEYI
;
A
#
# COMPACT_ATOMS: atom_id res chain seq x y z
N LYS A 1 3.87 4.15 72.94
CA LYS A 1 4.66 4.84 71.89
C LYS A 1 4.32 4.44 70.43
N LYS A 2 3.43 3.47 70.14
CA LYS A 2 2.97 3.17 68.76
C LYS A 2 1.58 3.73 68.40
N THR A 3 0.80 4.20 69.37
CA THR A 3 -0.53 4.79 69.14
C THR A 3 -0.50 6.27 68.74
N SER A 4 0.46 7.06 69.23
CA SER A 4 0.56 8.49 68.90
C SER A 4 1.08 8.82 67.50
N GLY A 5 1.56 7.81 66.74
CA GLY A 5 2.08 7.98 65.37
C GLY A 5 1.02 7.76 64.29
N LEU A 6 -0.01 6.95 64.58
CA LEU A 6 -1.13 6.71 63.68
C LEU A 6 -2.13 7.85 63.72
N GLU A 7 -2.42 8.39 64.91
CA GLU A 7 -3.27 9.58 65.08
C GLU A 7 -2.66 10.79 64.36
N LYS A 8 -1.34 11.04 64.49
CA LYS A 8 -0.67 12.11 63.75
C LYS A 8 -0.67 11.92 62.22
N LYS A 9 -0.64 10.68 61.73
CA LYS A 9 -0.73 10.38 60.28
C LYS A 9 -2.14 10.58 59.74
N GLN A 10 -3.15 10.31 60.57
CA GLN A 10 -4.55 10.49 60.22
C GLN A 10 -4.93 11.97 60.24
N GLU A 11 -4.45 12.71 61.24
CA GLU A 11 -4.61 14.17 61.34
C GLU A 11 -3.90 14.92 60.18
N TYR A 12 -2.75 14.40 59.70
CA TYR A 12 -2.06 14.94 58.51
C TYR A 12 -2.82 14.64 57.21
N ARG A 13 -3.47 13.46 57.11
CA ARG A 13 -4.31 13.09 55.97
C ARG A 13 -5.62 13.89 55.93
N GLU A 14 -6.21 14.16 57.08
CA GLU A 14 -7.41 14.98 57.20
C GLU A 14 -7.11 16.45 56.91
N ARG A 15 -6.01 17.02 57.42
CA ARG A 15 -5.55 18.36 57.00
C ARG A 15 -5.19 18.46 55.53
N SER A 16 -4.61 17.40 54.93
CA SER A 16 -4.34 17.37 53.49
C SER A 16 -5.61 17.28 52.66
N LYS A 17 -6.66 16.61 53.15
CA LYS A 17 -7.98 16.59 52.52
C LYS A 17 -8.69 17.94 52.65
N GLU A 18 -8.70 18.55 53.85
CA GLU A 18 -9.27 19.88 54.05
C GLU A 18 -8.55 20.96 53.21
N ASN A 19 -7.22 20.92 53.10
CA ASN A 19 -6.50 21.82 52.20
C ASN A 19 -6.85 21.59 50.72
N ASN A 20 -7.03 20.33 50.30
CA ASN A 20 -7.43 20.01 48.93
C ASN A 20 -8.87 20.44 48.63
N ASP A 21 -9.80 20.29 49.58
CA ASP A 21 -11.20 20.73 49.44
C ASP A 21 -11.31 22.26 49.45
N VAL A 22 -10.47 22.95 50.24
CA VAL A 22 -10.36 24.42 50.23
C VAL A 22 -9.77 24.93 48.92
N ILE A 23 -8.78 24.24 48.33
CA ILE A 23 -8.22 24.57 47.01
C ILE A 23 -9.24 24.29 45.91
N PHE A 24 -9.96 23.17 46.00
CA PHE A 24 -11.03 22.78 45.06
C PHE A 24 -12.17 23.80 45.04
N HIS A 25 -12.68 24.21 46.21
CA HIS A 25 -13.71 25.25 46.29
C HIS A 25 -13.21 26.66 45.95
N LYS A 26 -11.91 26.97 46.12
CA LYS A 26 -11.30 28.20 45.59
C LYS A 26 -11.26 28.19 44.05
N ARG A 27 -10.98 27.03 43.44
CA ARG A 27 -10.98 26.84 41.98
C ARG A 27 -12.38 26.90 41.37
N GLU A 28 -13.39 26.27 41.98
CA GLU A 28 -14.79 26.40 41.55
C GLU A 28 -15.29 27.86 41.65
N ARG A 29 -14.91 28.59 42.70
CA ARG A 29 -15.27 30.02 42.84
C ARG A 29 -14.55 30.92 41.83
N GLN A 30 -13.34 30.57 41.39
CA GLN A 30 -12.66 31.25 40.29
C GLN A 30 -13.32 30.91 38.94
N GLN A 31 -13.68 29.65 38.71
CA GLN A 31 -14.41 29.19 37.52
C GLN A 31 -15.78 29.87 37.37
N SER A 32 -16.57 29.94 38.44
CA SER A 32 -17.89 30.59 38.40
C SER A 32 -17.80 32.10 38.12
N LYS A 33 -16.72 32.77 38.55
CA LYS A 33 -16.47 34.20 38.24
C LYS A 33 -16.05 34.43 36.79
N ILE A 34 -15.31 33.50 36.20
CA ILE A 34 -14.91 33.55 34.78
C ILE A 34 -16.14 33.34 33.88
N LEU A 35 -16.99 32.35 34.20
CA LEU A 35 -18.23 32.07 33.46
C LEU A 35 -19.24 33.23 33.51
N THR A 36 -19.44 33.88 34.66
CA THR A 36 -20.37 35.03 34.76
C THR A 36 -19.86 36.30 34.08
N ASN A 37 -18.54 36.49 33.94
CA ASN A 37 -17.99 37.65 33.23
C ASN A 37 -18.07 37.51 31.70
N VAL A 38 -18.00 36.28 31.17
CA VAL A 38 -18.12 36.00 29.73
C VAL A 38 -19.54 36.24 29.21
N ASP A 39 -20.58 35.95 30.01
CA ASP A 39 -21.96 36.26 29.64
C ASP A 39 -22.35 37.74 29.88
N GLY A 40 -21.71 38.41 30.85
CA GLY A 40 -22.00 39.80 31.21
C GLY A 40 -21.41 40.88 30.29
N GLN A 41 -20.38 40.57 29.49
CA GLN A 41 -19.76 41.53 28.56
C GLN A 41 -20.32 41.46 27.12
N ARG A 42 -21.31 40.60 26.86
CA ARG A 42 -21.96 40.47 25.53
C ARG A 42 -22.82 41.66 25.09
N SER A 43 -23.01 42.70 25.90
CA SER A 43 -23.98 43.77 25.58
C SER A 43 -23.41 45.16 25.30
N ASN A 44 -22.11 45.42 25.31
CA ASN A 44 -21.57 46.74 24.94
C ASN A 44 -20.08 46.69 24.56
N ALA A 45 -19.79 46.69 23.25
CA ALA A 45 -18.72 47.44 22.59
C ALA A 45 -18.30 46.75 21.27
N GLN A 46 -18.62 47.39 20.16
CA GLN A 46 -17.92 47.24 18.89
C GLN A 46 -16.47 47.72 19.01
N HIS A 47 -15.59 47.05 18.26
CA HIS A 47 -14.18 47.34 17.97
C HIS A 47 -13.07 46.82 18.92
N CYS A 48 -12.02 46.37 18.23
CA CYS A 48 -10.67 45.98 18.63
C CYS A 48 -10.38 44.49 18.92
N ALA A 49 -9.40 44.02 18.16
CA ALA A 49 -8.71 42.73 18.20
C ALA A 49 -8.53 42.15 19.61
N SER A 50 -9.03 40.94 19.82
CA SER A 50 -8.71 40.04 20.93
C SER A 50 -8.72 38.62 20.36
N HIS A 51 -7.53 38.02 20.24
CA HIS A 51 -7.31 36.65 19.79
C HIS A 51 -6.13 36.13 20.62
N SER A 52 -6.37 35.22 21.59
CA SER A 52 -5.34 34.25 22.08
C SER A 52 -5.78 33.32 23.25
N VAL A 53 -7.07 33.07 23.53
CA VAL A 53 -7.49 32.04 24.53
C VAL A 53 -8.21 30.84 23.94
N ILE A 54 -8.57 30.92 22.66
CA ILE A 54 -9.41 29.93 21.98
C ILE A 54 -8.66 29.42 20.75
N MET A 55 -7.34 29.42 20.73
CA MET A 55 -6.56 29.25 19.50
C MET A 55 -6.79 27.86 18.87
N TRP A 56 -6.61 26.78 19.64
CA TRP A 56 -6.80 25.42 19.13
C TRP A 56 -8.26 25.02 19.00
N ILE A 57 -9.12 25.54 19.87
CA ILE A 57 -10.57 25.33 19.81
C ILE A 57 -11.17 26.07 18.61
N GLU A 58 -10.68 27.26 18.27
CA GLU A 58 -11.06 28.02 17.08
C GLU A 58 -10.53 27.38 15.82
N VAL A 59 -9.28 26.93 15.80
CA VAL A 59 -8.74 26.16 14.65
C VAL A 59 -9.58 24.89 14.46
N ARG A 60 -9.88 24.15 15.52
CA ARG A 60 -10.76 22.98 15.45
C ARG A 60 -12.16 23.32 14.95
N ARG A 61 -12.78 24.36 15.50
CA ARG A 61 -14.12 24.81 15.07
C ARG A 61 -14.11 25.30 13.63
N ALA A 62 -13.05 25.98 13.19
CA ALA A 62 -12.88 26.41 11.81
C ALA A 62 -12.72 25.19 10.88
N CYS A 63 -11.92 24.19 11.27
CA CYS A 63 -11.83 22.92 10.55
C CYS A 63 -13.18 22.20 10.48
N GLU A 64 -13.91 22.08 11.60
CA GLU A 64 -15.25 21.49 11.64
C GLU A 64 -16.22 22.25 10.74
N THR A 65 -16.17 23.59 10.74
CA THR A 65 -17.00 24.45 9.87
C THR A 65 -16.69 24.21 8.40
N VAL A 66 -15.41 24.07 8.03
CA VAL A 66 -14.99 23.76 6.65
C VAL A 66 -15.43 22.35 6.26
N GLN A 67 -15.24 21.37 7.14
CA GLN A 67 -15.59 19.96 6.89
C GLN A 67 -17.10 19.72 6.77
N SER A 68 -17.91 20.45 7.55
CA SER A 68 -19.37 20.34 7.51
C SER A 68 -20.03 21.26 6.48
N PHE A 69 -19.25 22.02 5.70
CA PHE A 69 -19.81 22.95 4.73
C PHE A 69 -20.37 22.21 3.52
N ASP A 70 -21.66 22.40 3.24
CA ASP A 70 -22.41 21.73 2.17
C ASP A 70 -23.01 22.72 1.15
N ASN A 71 -23.08 24.01 1.48
CA ASN A 71 -23.74 25.05 0.68
C ASN A 71 -22.86 25.67 -0.40
N PHE A 72 -22.22 24.83 -1.22
CA PHE A 72 -21.31 25.27 -2.29
C PHE A 72 -21.95 26.14 -3.38
N GLU A 73 -23.28 26.07 -3.53
CA GLU A 73 -24.03 26.85 -4.53
C GLU A 73 -24.30 28.30 -4.10
N SER A 74 -24.18 28.62 -2.81
CA SER A 74 -24.47 29.97 -2.28
C SER A 74 -23.20 30.84 -2.26
N PHE A 75 -23.16 31.84 -3.12
CA PHE A 75 -22.05 32.80 -3.18
C PHE A 75 -21.80 33.51 -1.83
N ASP A 76 -22.87 33.91 -1.13
CA ASP A 76 -22.76 34.57 0.17
C ASP A 76 -22.23 33.63 1.25
N ALA A 77 -22.67 32.37 1.26
CA ALA A 77 -22.18 31.36 2.19
C ALA A 77 -20.69 31.06 1.96
N CYS A 78 -20.28 30.89 0.71
CA CYS A 78 -18.87 30.72 0.33
C CYS A 78 -18.02 31.94 0.73
N THR A 79 -18.52 33.15 0.49
CA THR A 79 -17.82 34.39 0.87
C THR A 79 -17.64 34.50 2.38
N ASN A 80 -18.64 34.12 3.17
CA ASN A 80 -18.54 34.11 4.62
C ASN A 80 -17.57 33.04 5.11
N LEU A 81 -17.57 31.84 4.51
CA LEU A 81 -16.59 30.80 4.81
C LEU A 81 -15.16 31.28 4.55
N ILE A 82 -14.91 31.93 3.41
CA ILE A 82 -13.58 32.49 3.08
C ILE A 82 -13.15 33.51 4.15
N LYS A 83 -14.03 34.42 4.56
CA LYS A 83 -13.73 35.41 5.62
C LYS A 83 -13.39 34.73 6.95
N GLU A 84 -14.04 33.62 7.29
CA GLU A 84 -13.70 32.84 8.48
C GLU A 84 -12.32 32.18 8.35
N ILE A 85 -11.99 31.61 7.20
CA ILE A 85 -10.67 31.01 6.92
C ILE A 85 -9.56 32.08 6.95
N GLU A 86 -9.81 33.27 6.40
CA GLU A 86 -8.83 34.36 6.32
C GLU A 86 -8.31 34.81 7.69
N LYS A 87 -9.10 34.62 8.77
CA LYS A 87 -8.64 34.88 10.15
C LYS A 87 -7.41 34.05 10.51
N PHE A 88 -7.25 32.87 9.90
CA PHE A 88 -6.14 31.95 10.16
C PHE A 88 -5.04 32.01 9.09
N LYS A 89 -5.08 32.98 8.17
CA LYS A 89 -4.15 33.09 7.02
C LYS A 89 -2.68 32.96 7.40
N TRP A 90 -2.24 33.62 8.47
CA TRP A 90 -0.83 33.54 8.90
C TRP A 90 -0.42 32.11 9.26
N ARG A 91 -1.29 31.32 9.91
CA ARG A 91 -1.02 29.93 10.29
C ARG A 91 -0.97 29.01 9.08
N ILE A 92 -1.91 29.20 8.15
CA ILE A 92 -1.94 28.47 6.87
C ILE A 92 -0.66 28.74 6.06
N GLN A 93 -0.07 29.94 6.18
CA GLN A 93 1.22 30.27 5.55
C GLN A 93 2.44 29.76 6.34
N ASN A 94 2.27 29.33 7.60
CA ASN A 94 3.34 28.96 8.52
C ASN A 94 3.05 27.64 9.26
N ILE A 95 2.53 26.63 8.54
CA ILE A 95 1.94 25.37 9.08
C ILE A 95 2.87 24.63 10.06
N LEU A 96 4.19 24.72 9.89
CA LEU A 96 5.18 24.03 10.72
C LEU A 96 5.98 24.97 11.64
N LYS A 97 5.59 26.24 11.78
CA LYS A 97 6.29 27.20 12.64
C LYS A 97 5.43 27.58 13.84
N ASN A 98 5.95 27.29 15.02
CA ASN A 98 5.43 27.81 16.27
C ASN A 98 5.87 29.27 16.46
N GLN A 99 5.07 30.05 17.18
CA GLN A 99 5.59 31.26 17.81
C GLN A 99 6.64 30.79 18.82
N GLY A 100 7.91 31.10 18.57
CA GLY A 100 9.02 30.59 19.37
C GLY A 100 8.96 31.04 20.84
N LYS A 101 9.86 30.49 21.66
CA LYS A 101 9.96 30.83 23.09
C LYS A 101 10.17 32.33 23.30
N SER A 102 9.58 32.86 24.36
CA SER A 102 9.65 34.26 24.74
C SER A 102 10.11 34.38 26.19
N ALA A 103 11.33 34.87 26.39
CA ALA A 103 11.87 35.10 27.73
C ALA A 103 10.99 36.06 28.56
N ALA A 104 10.29 36.99 27.90
CA ALA A 104 9.35 37.89 28.54
C ALA A 104 8.09 37.16 29.02
N ASP A 105 7.56 36.22 28.24
CA ASP A 105 6.36 35.46 28.60
C ASP A 105 6.67 34.34 29.60
N ARG A 106 7.83 33.71 29.48
CA ARG A 106 8.35 32.78 30.48
C ARG A 106 8.51 33.44 31.85
N ALA A 107 8.93 34.70 31.89
CA ALA A 107 9.04 35.45 33.14
C ALA A 107 7.67 35.79 33.78
N LYS A 108 6.58 35.80 32.98
CA LYS A 108 5.20 35.97 33.46
C LYS A 108 4.64 34.69 34.08
N LEU A 109 5.17 33.53 33.70
CA LEU A 109 4.75 32.21 34.21
C LEU A 109 5.43 31.88 35.52
N LYS A 110 4.89 32.44 36.61
CA LYS A 110 5.32 32.13 37.98
C LYS A 110 4.17 31.54 38.78
N PRO A 111 4.44 30.63 39.73
CA PRO A 111 3.43 30.18 40.69
C PRO A 111 2.78 31.39 41.38
N ASP A 112 1.47 31.32 41.56
CA ASP A 112 0.65 32.34 42.23
C ASP A 112 0.65 33.72 41.54
N SER A 113 1.17 33.80 40.30
CA SER A 113 1.11 35.00 39.48
C SER A 113 -0.16 35.04 38.64
N GLU A 114 -0.64 36.27 38.39
CA GLU A 114 -1.79 36.52 37.55
C GLU A 114 -1.34 36.57 36.08
N VAL A 115 -1.55 35.48 35.36
CA VAL A 115 -1.30 35.42 33.92
C VAL A 115 -2.60 35.83 33.21
N THR A 116 -2.48 36.82 32.33
CA THR A 116 -3.62 37.23 31.48
C THR A 116 -3.51 36.52 30.16
N ILE A 117 -4.50 35.69 29.86
CA ILE A 117 -4.66 35.03 28.57
C ILE A 117 -5.94 35.65 27.99
N ASP A 118 -5.86 36.31 26.83
CA ASP A 118 -6.96 36.99 26.09
C ASP A 118 -7.96 37.77 26.96
N GLY A 119 -7.43 38.57 27.89
CA GLY A 119 -8.24 39.42 28.78
C GLY A 119 -8.79 38.71 30.03
N ILE A 120 -8.67 37.39 30.13
CA ILE A 120 -9.02 36.61 31.32
C ILE A 120 -7.78 36.48 32.21
N LYS A 121 -7.89 37.02 33.42
CA LYS A 121 -6.85 36.92 34.46
C LYS A 121 -7.00 35.62 35.22
N LEU A 122 -6.00 34.75 35.13
CA LEU A 122 -5.95 33.45 35.79
C LEU A 122 -4.78 33.42 36.77
N ILE A 123 -5.02 32.90 37.97
CA ILE A 123 -3.95 32.59 38.92
C ILE A 123 -3.53 31.15 38.65
N VAL A 124 -2.29 30.99 38.19
CA VAL A 124 -1.71 29.69 37.84
C VAL A 124 -0.92 29.12 39.00
N ASP A 125 -1.12 27.83 39.28
CA ASP A 125 -0.39 27.11 40.32
C ASP A 125 0.97 26.62 39.81
N GLN A 126 1.80 26.10 40.71
CA GLN A 126 3.12 25.60 40.35
C GLN A 126 3.08 24.42 39.37
N ALA A 127 2.04 23.58 39.44
CA ALA A 127 1.92 22.39 38.60
C ALA A 127 1.67 22.78 37.14
N LEU A 128 0.72 23.68 36.91
CA LEU A 128 0.40 24.26 35.61
C LEU A 128 1.59 25.00 35.01
N CYS A 129 2.30 25.81 35.81
CA CYS A 129 3.50 26.51 35.35
C CYS A 129 4.59 25.53 34.89
N ASN A 130 4.82 24.46 35.64
CA ASN A 130 5.81 23.44 35.28
C ASN A 130 5.43 22.73 33.98
N GLU A 131 4.16 22.36 33.82
CA GLU A 131 3.65 21.67 32.64
C GLU A 131 3.75 22.53 31.38
N ALA A 132 3.33 23.80 31.45
CA ALA A 132 3.46 24.75 30.36
C ALA A 132 4.93 25.00 29.95
N ILE A 133 5.83 25.08 30.94
CA ILE A 133 7.28 25.22 30.68
C ILE A 133 7.84 23.98 29.99
N ILE A 134 7.45 22.77 30.42
CA ILE A 134 7.88 21.51 29.81
C ILE A 134 7.42 21.46 28.34
N ILE A 135 6.15 21.75 28.06
CA ILE A 135 5.59 21.76 26.70
C ILE A 135 6.29 22.81 25.83
N SER A 136 6.47 24.02 26.35
CA SER A 136 7.23 25.08 25.68
C SER A 136 8.64 24.62 25.32
N ASP A 137 9.31 23.91 26.24
CA ASP A 137 10.67 23.46 26.03
C ASP A 137 10.79 22.31 25.02
N ILE A 138 9.87 21.35 25.07
CA ILE A 138 9.84 20.20 24.15
C ILE A 138 9.50 20.64 22.72
N PHE A 139 8.51 21.52 22.55
CA PHE A 139 7.97 21.87 21.22
C PHE A 139 8.42 23.22 20.69
N ASN A 140 9.33 23.91 21.40
CA ASN A 140 9.79 25.27 21.07
C ASN A 140 8.61 26.23 20.82
N LEU A 141 7.66 26.21 21.74
CA LEU A 141 6.40 26.96 21.69
C LEU A 141 6.45 28.14 22.67
N ASN A 142 5.75 29.23 22.37
CA ASN A 142 5.57 30.35 23.28
C ASN A 142 4.96 29.86 24.60
N GLU A 143 5.44 30.41 25.71
CA GLU A 143 5.05 29.94 27.03
C GLU A 143 3.57 30.21 27.37
N ILE A 144 2.94 31.26 26.81
CA ILE A 144 1.50 31.51 26.95
C ILE A 144 0.69 30.51 26.12
N ASP A 145 1.11 30.23 24.88
CA ASP A 145 0.46 29.22 24.02
C ASP A 145 0.55 27.82 24.63
N ALA A 146 1.68 27.49 25.27
CA ALA A 146 1.86 26.25 26.00
C ALA A 146 0.95 26.17 27.24
N MET A 147 0.77 27.28 27.97
CA MET A 147 -0.16 27.35 29.09
C MET A 147 -1.62 27.22 28.62
N GLU A 148 -1.98 27.81 27.49
CA GLU A 148 -3.31 27.68 26.88
C GLU A 148 -3.61 26.21 26.50
N LEU A 149 -2.64 25.49 25.93
CA LEU A 149 -2.76 24.06 25.63
C LEU A 149 -3.11 23.23 26.88
N VAL A 150 -2.37 23.44 27.97
CA VAL A 150 -2.61 22.74 29.25
C VAL A 150 -3.99 23.07 29.81
N LEU A 151 -4.43 24.32 29.67
CA LEU A 151 -5.76 24.77 30.11
C LEU A 151 -6.90 24.24 29.22
N SER A 152 -6.64 23.97 27.94
CA SER A 152 -7.60 23.39 27.00
C SER A 152 -7.83 21.90 27.24
N GLU A 153 -6.80 21.15 27.66
CA GLU A 153 -6.90 19.73 28.05
C GLU A 153 -7.55 19.48 29.42
N LEU A 154 -7.67 20.51 30.27
CA LEU A 154 -8.37 20.42 31.57
C LEU A 154 -9.87 20.14 31.45
N GLN A 155 -10.43 20.11 30.23
CA GLN A 155 -11.80 19.63 29.95
C GLN A 155 -11.88 18.11 29.66
N ALA A 156 -10.77 17.39 29.49
CA ALA A 156 -10.76 15.96 29.17
C ALA A 156 -9.65 15.17 29.89
N THR A 157 -9.86 14.85 31.18
CA THR A 157 -9.18 13.77 31.95
C THR A 157 -7.71 13.46 31.60
N PHE A 158 -6.78 14.36 31.99
CA PHE A 158 -5.33 14.12 32.04
C PHE A 158 -4.81 14.50 33.44
N ASN A 159 -3.83 13.77 34.01
CA ASN A 159 -3.42 13.89 35.42
C ASN A 159 -1.88 13.95 35.57
N VAL A 160 -1.39 15.03 36.20
CA VAL A 160 0.03 15.32 36.48
C VAL A 160 0.76 14.19 37.22
N ILE A 161 0.08 13.49 38.13
CA ILE A 161 0.67 12.43 38.97
C ILE A 161 1.11 11.23 38.13
N THR A 162 0.34 10.88 37.09
CA THR A 162 0.65 9.73 36.23
C THR A 162 1.82 10.00 35.29
N GLU A 163 1.95 11.22 34.76
CA GLU A 163 3.08 11.58 33.90
C GLU A 163 4.37 11.88 34.69
N PHE A 164 4.26 12.51 35.86
CA PHE A 164 5.40 12.72 36.73
C PHE A 164 6.04 11.40 37.16
N HIS A 165 5.22 10.35 37.40
CA HIS A 165 5.71 8.99 37.70
C HIS A 165 6.39 8.29 36.51
N MET A 166 6.04 8.65 35.27
CA MET A 166 6.72 8.15 34.06
C MET A 166 8.04 8.89 33.80
N LEU A 167 8.07 10.21 33.99
CA LEU A 167 9.24 11.06 33.78
C LEU A 167 10.29 10.95 34.90
N SER A 168 9.91 10.49 36.09
CA SER A 168 10.84 10.27 37.21
C SER A 168 11.54 8.91 37.19
N GLN A 169 11.29 8.07 36.18
CA GLN A 169 12.04 6.83 35.98
C GLN A 169 13.44 7.15 35.40
N PRO A 170 14.52 6.58 35.95
CA PRO A 170 15.90 6.95 35.61
C PRO A 170 16.32 6.63 34.16
N ASN A 171 15.46 5.95 33.39
CA ASN A 171 15.70 5.56 32.00
C ASN A 171 14.96 6.45 30.99
N VAL A 172 14.28 7.51 31.43
CA VAL A 172 13.41 8.34 30.57
C VAL A 172 14.01 9.73 30.42
N CYS A 173 14.85 9.90 29.40
CA CYS A 173 15.29 11.21 28.93
C CYS A 173 14.15 11.88 28.14
N GLY A 174 13.38 12.77 28.79
CA GLY A 174 12.66 13.89 28.18
C GLY A 174 11.56 13.66 27.13
N LEU A 175 11.33 12.44 26.65
CA LEU A 175 10.34 12.13 25.59
C LEU A 175 9.24 11.16 26.08
N GLY A 176 9.10 10.96 27.39
CA GLY A 176 8.17 9.99 27.98
C GLY A 176 8.51 8.52 27.69
N GLY A 177 7.67 7.61 28.18
CA GLY A 177 7.82 6.16 27.94
C GLY A 177 7.46 5.73 26.50
N PRO A 178 7.64 4.45 26.14
CA PRO A 178 7.41 3.94 24.77
C PRO A 178 6.03 4.28 24.19
N ARG A 179 5.00 4.34 25.03
CA ARG A 179 3.64 4.73 24.63
C ARG A 179 3.58 6.20 24.17
N HIS A 180 4.22 7.11 24.90
CA HIS A 180 4.26 8.54 24.55
C HIS A 180 5.03 8.76 23.24
N GLN A 181 6.16 8.07 23.09
CA GLN A 181 6.95 8.10 21.86
C GLN A 181 6.17 7.57 20.65
N SER A 182 5.35 6.52 20.85
CA SER A 182 4.47 6.02 19.79
C SER A 182 3.37 7.01 19.41
N LEU A 183 2.75 7.67 20.39
CA LEU A 183 1.74 8.70 20.13
C LEU A 183 2.34 9.87 19.34
N LEU A 184 3.49 10.38 19.77
CA LEU A 184 4.17 11.48 19.09
C LEU A 184 4.57 11.10 17.65
N ARG A 185 5.10 9.88 17.47
CA ARG A 185 5.43 9.36 16.13
C ARG A 185 4.19 9.33 15.24
N ASN A 186 3.07 8.81 15.73
CA ASN A 186 1.84 8.73 14.95
C ASN A 186 1.34 10.11 14.50
N VAL A 187 1.34 11.10 15.41
CA VAL A 187 0.96 12.48 15.08
C VAL A 187 1.89 13.09 14.05
N ILE A 188 3.21 12.87 14.15
CA ILE A 188 4.17 13.36 13.15
C ILE A 188 3.92 12.74 11.78
N GLU A 189 3.69 11.42 11.71
CA GLU A 189 3.38 10.76 10.43
C GLU A 189 2.05 11.26 9.83
N GLU A 190 1.03 11.49 10.66
CA GLU A 190 -0.25 12.09 10.23
C GLU A 190 -0.06 13.52 9.69
N ILE A 191 0.75 14.36 10.37
CA ILE A 191 1.09 15.71 9.87
C ILE A 191 1.79 15.62 8.51
N ARG A 192 2.73 14.67 8.35
CA ARG A 192 3.45 14.48 7.08
C ARG A 192 2.51 14.05 5.96
N GLU A 193 1.58 13.15 6.24
CA GLU A 193 0.54 12.72 5.30
C GLU A 193 -0.34 13.90 4.89
N ASN A 194 -0.86 14.66 5.86
CA ASN A 194 -1.67 15.85 5.60
C ASN A 194 -0.92 16.92 4.81
N CYS A 195 0.38 17.13 5.06
CA CYS A 195 1.21 18.03 4.27
C CYS A 195 1.39 17.53 2.83
N ALA A 196 1.59 16.23 2.62
CA ALA A 196 1.72 15.65 1.28
C ALA A 196 0.41 15.79 0.48
N GLU A 197 -0.73 15.49 1.10
CA GLU A 197 -2.06 15.68 0.50
C GLU A 197 -2.32 17.16 0.17
N SER A 198 -1.97 18.07 1.09
CA SER A 198 -2.11 19.52 0.85
C SER A 198 -1.23 20.01 -0.31
N LEU A 199 0.02 19.55 -0.40
CA LEU A 199 0.92 19.86 -1.51
C LEU A 199 0.36 19.36 -2.84
N TYR A 200 -0.21 18.15 -2.86
CA TYR A 200 -0.86 17.62 -4.05
C TYR A 200 -2.08 18.45 -4.45
N SER A 201 -2.97 18.79 -3.51
CA SER A 201 -4.12 19.67 -3.79
C SER A 201 -3.70 21.03 -4.35
N LEU A 202 -2.61 21.61 -3.85
CA LEU A 202 -2.05 22.85 -4.40
C LEU A 202 -1.61 22.68 -5.86
N CYS A 203 -1.06 21.52 -6.23
CA CYS A 203 -0.70 21.23 -7.61
C CYS A 203 -1.92 21.11 -8.54
N GLU A 204 -3.10 20.73 -8.03
CA GLU A 204 -4.33 20.69 -8.82
C GLU A 204 -4.88 22.09 -9.12
N TRP A 205 -4.89 22.96 -8.12
CA TRP A 205 -5.44 24.32 -8.23
C TRP A 205 -4.47 25.30 -8.88
N GLY A 206 -3.16 25.10 -8.71
CA GLY A 206 -2.11 26.05 -9.08
C GLY A 206 -1.55 25.91 -10.50
N SER A 207 -2.28 25.35 -11.47
CA SER A 207 -1.75 25.03 -12.81
C SER A 207 -1.08 26.21 -13.53
N GLU A 208 -1.55 27.44 -13.30
CA GLU A 208 -0.97 28.68 -13.86
C GLU A 208 0.42 29.00 -13.27
N HIS A 209 0.66 28.60 -12.02
CA HIS A 209 1.92 28.81 -11.28
C HIS A 209 2.81 27.54 -11.31
N ALA A 210 2.47 26.55 -12.14
CA ALA A 210 3.17 25.26 -12.16
C ALA A 210 4.68 25.40 -12.43
N ASN A 211 5.10 26.33 -13.30
CA ASN A 211 6.51 26.58 -13.55
C ASN A 211 7.25 27.13 -12.31
N GLU A 212 6.60 27.97 -11.51
CA GLU A 212 7.19 28.51 -10.27
C GLU A 212 7.40 27.39 -9.25
N PHE A 213 6.41 26.53 -9.07
CA PHE A 213 6.51 25.36 -8.20
C PHE A 213 7.63 24.42 -8.65
N LEU A 214 7.75 24.19 -9.97
CA LEU A 214 8.78 23.31 -10.51
C LEU A 214 10.20 23.85 -10.33
N LEU A 215 10.40 25.17 -10.35
CA LEU A 215 11.71 25.78 -10.08
C LEU A 215 12.23 25.43 -8.67
N ASP A 216 11.35 25.30 -7.69
CA ASP A 216 11.70 24.87 -6.33
C ASP A 216 11.87 23.34 -6.22
N ILE A 217 11.14 22.58 -7.04
CA ILE A 217 11.18 21.10 -7.05
C ILE A 217 12.44 20.56 -7.75
N TYR A 218 12.88 21.17 -8.85
CA TYR A 218 14.01 20.65 -9.63
C TYR A 218 15.31 20.50 -8.82
N PRO A 219 15.74 21.48 -8.00
CA PRO A 219 16.94 21.33 -7.17
C PRO A 219 16.85 20.13 -6.23
N ILE A 220 15.68 19.91 -5.61
CA ILE A 220 15.44 18.79 -4.69
C ILE A 220 15.68 17.46 -5.43
N LEU A 221 15.02 17.27 -6.58
CA LEU A 221 15.12 16.02 -7.33
C LEU A 221 16.48 15.79 -7.98
N LYS A 222 17.15 16.85 -8.46
CA LYS A 222 18.50 16.75 -9.04
C LYS A 222 19.58 16.46 -8.01
N SER A 223 19.33 16.83 -6.75
CA SER A 223 20.25 16.63 -5.62
C SER A 223 20.08 15.28 -4.91
N VAL A 224 19.17 14.41 -5.36
CA VAL A 224 18.94 13.09 -4.75
C VAL A 224 20.26 12.30 -4.75
N PRO A 225 20.78 11.92 -3.57
CA PRO A 225 22.07 11.24 -3.47
C PRO A 225 21.97 9.79 -3.98
N LEU A 226 23.02 9.35 -4.67
CA LEU A 226 23.15 7.99 -5.17
C LEU A 226 23.13 6.99 -4.00
N ALA A 227 22.36 5.91 -4.16
CA ALA A 227 22.27 4.78 -3.24
C ALA A 227 21.69 5.06 -1.83
N GLU A 228 21.19 6.27 -1.56
CA GLU A 228 20.39 6.51 -0.35
C GLU A 228 18.92 6.15 -0.55
N LYS A 229 18.22 5.87 0.55
CA LYS A 229 16.77 5.64 0.49
C LYS A 229 16.07 6.90 0.00
N PHE A 230 15.13 6.72 -0.93
CA PHE A 230 14.29 7.80 -1.41
C PHE A 230 13.42 8.34 -0.28
N SER A 231 13.85 9.46 0.29
CA SER A 231 13.22 10.11 1.43
C SER A 231 11.79 10.58 1.10
N ALA A 232 10.98 10.84 2.13
CA ALA A 232 9.63 11.35 1.91
C ALA A 232 9.58 12.71 1.23
N HIS A 233 10.56 13.59 1.49
CA HIS A 233 10.57 14.90 0.84
C HIS A 233 10.92 14.78 -0.65
N HIS A 234 11.83 13.86 -1.01
CA HIS A 234 12.09 13.54 -2.41
C HIS A 234 10.84 12.92 -3.07
N LEU A 235 10.13 12.05 -2.36
CA LEU A 235 8.88 11.45 -2.83
C LEU A 235 7.80 12.50 -3.09
N SER A 236 7.52 13.39 -2.13
CA SER A 236 6.53 14.46 -2.32
C SER A 236 6.92 15.38 -3.48
N ALA A 237 8.20 15.75 -3.60
CA ALA A 237 8.69 16.55 -4.72
C ALA A 237 8.47 15.86 -6.07
N TRP A 238 8.70 14.54 -6.14
CA TRP A 238 8.48 13.75 -7.35
C TRP A 238 6.99 13.63 -7.70
N ILE A 239 6.13 13.42 -6.70
CA ILE A 239 4.68 13.38 -6.89
C ILE A 239 4.15 14.71 -7.44
N CYS A 240 4.63 15.84 -6.89
CA CYS A 240 4.31 17.16 -7.40
C CYS A 240 4.78 17.35 -8.86
N LEU A 241 6.01 16.92 -9.20
CA LEU A 241 6.51 16.96 -10.57
C LEU A 241 5.54 16.26 -11.54
N VAL A 242 5.22 14.98 -11.28
CA VAL A 242 4.33 14.19 -12.14
C VAL A 242 2.94 14.83 -12.26
N LYS A 243 2.41 15.32 -11.14
CA LYS A 243 1.08 15.94 -11.14
C LYS A 243 1.06 17.24 -11.94
N LEU A 244 1.99 18.17 -11.68
CA LEU A 244 2.05 19.46 -12.37
C LEU A 244 2.22 19.30 -13.89
N THR A 245 2.95 18.28 -14.34
CA THR A 245 3.20 18.02 -15.76
C THR A 245 2.04 17.35 -16.47
N SER A 246 1.14 16.71 -15.72
CA SER A 246 -0.08 16.06 -16.24
C SER A 246 -1.30 16.99 -16.38
N SER A 247 -1.19 18.27 -16.02
CA SER A 247 -2.32 19.21 -15.97
C SER A 247 -2.75 19.75 -17.35
N ASN A 248 -3.98 20.29 -17.45
CA ASN A 248 -4.57 20.74 -18.72
C ASN A 248 -3.85 21.94 -19.38
N ASN A 249 -3.05 22.71 -18.63
CA ASN A 249 -2.27 23.85 -19.15
C ASN A 249 -0.78 23.50 -19.39
N ALA A 250 -0.48 22.22 -19.62
CA ALA A 250 0.88 21.70 -19.53
C ALA A 250 1.83 22.07 -20.68
N SER A 251 1.40 22.63 -21.82
CA SER A 251 2.31 22.85 -22.97
C SER A 251 3.57 23.65 -22.61
N GLY A 252 3.41 24.81 -21.95
CA GLY A 252 4.54 25.64 -21.52
C GLY A 252 5.40 24.98 -20.43
N VAL A 253 4.75 24.25 -19.52
CA VAL A 253 5.42 23.48 -18.44
C VAL A 253 6.27 22.35 -19.03
N LEU A 254 5.71 21.61 -19.97
CA LEU A 254 6.37 20.49 -20.65
C LEU A 254 7.54 20.97 -21.52
N ALA A 255 7.39 22.11 -22.21
CA ALA A 255 8.50 22.70 -22.96
C ALA A 255 9.71 23.04 -22.08
N ASN A 256 9.47 23.49 -20.85
CA ASN A 256 10.54 23.72 -19.87
C ASN A 256 11.10 22.40 -19.33
N LEU A 257 10.24 21.45 -18.96
CA LEU A 257 10.66 20.14 -18.48
C LEU A 257 11.54 19.41 -19.51
N VAL A 258 11.20 19.48 -20.80
CA VAL A 258 12.01 18.92 -21.89
C VAL A 258 13.45 19.44 -21.85
N LYS A 259 13.66 20.73 -21.53
CA LYS A 259 15.01 21.30 -21.40
C LYS A 259 15.74 20.70 -20.19
N GLU A 260 15.04 20.55 -19.07
CA GLU A 260 15.58 20.02 -17.82
C GLU A 260 15.98 18.54 -17.91
N ILE A 261 15.19 17.72 -18.60
CA ILE A 261 15.45 16.28 -18.75
C ILE A 261 16.43 15.96 -19.88
N ARG A 262 16.71 16.91 -20.79
CA ARG A 262 17.66 16.71 -21.89
C ARG A 262 19.11 16.76 -21.40
N ASN A 263 19.39 17.57 -20.37
CA ASN A 263 20.72 17.63 -19.77
C ASN A 263 20.84 16.64 -18.62
N GLU A 264 21.03 15.36 -18.93
CA GLU A 264 21.16 14.28 -17.95
C GLU A 264 22.27 14.53 -16.90
N THR A 265 23.33 15.25 -17.25
CA THR A 265 24.50 15.48 -16.37
C THR A 265 24.21 16.32 -15.12
N VAL A 266 23.09 17.05 -15.09
CA VAL A 266 22.71 17.86 -13.90
C VAL A 266 22.01 17.04 -12.82
N TRP A 267 21.66 15.79 -13.12
CA TRP A 267 20.99 14.88 -12.20
C TRP A 267 22.03 13.99 -11.51
N SER A 268 22.07 14.05 -10.18
CA SER A 268 23.01 13.24 -9.38
C SER A 268 22.72 11.75 -9.55
N ASP A 269 21.44 11.38 -9.57
CA ASP A 269 20.97 10.03 -9.88
C ASP A 269 20.22 10.04 -11.23
N GLN A 270 20.78 9.31 -12.20
CA GLN A 270 20.21 9.19 -13.55
C GLN A 270 18.86 8.47 -13.53
N SER A 271 18.61 7.61 -12.55
CA SER A 271 17.35 6.89 -12.45
C SER A 271 16.18 7.78 -12.04
N VAL A 272 16.45 8.80 -11.21
CA VAL A 272 15.49 9.87 -10.93
C VAL A 272 15.20 10.67 -12.21
N CYS A 273 16.24 11.02 -12.98
CA CYS A 273 16.06 11.66 -14.30
C CYS A 273 15.19 10.79 -15.23
N GLY A 274 15.44 9.48 -15.27
CA GLY A 274 14.65 8.52 -16.04
C GLY A 274 13.16 8.56 -15.70
N THR A 275 12.80 8.65 -14.41
CA THR A 275 11.39 8.77 -14.02
C THR A 275 10.75 10.11 -14.46
N ALA A 276 11.51 11.21 -14.42
CA ALA A 276 11.05 12.50 -14.93
C ALA A 276 10.89 12.49 -16.47
N GLN A 277 11.81 11.80 -17.17
CA GLN A 277 11.71 11.56 -18.62
C GLN A 277 10.44 10.76 -18.96
N LEU A 278 10.12 9.72 -18.19
CA LEU A 278 8.91 8.93 -18.36
C LEU A 278 7.65 9.78 -18.16
N ALA A 279 7.57 10.52 -17.05
CA ALA A 279 6.45 11.41 -16.77
C ALA A 279 6.25 12.46 -17.88
N CYS A 280 7.35 13.06 -18.35
CA CYS A 280 7.32 14.02 -19.46
C CYS A 280 6.78 13.38 -20.75
N ALA A 281 7.27 12.20 -21.11
CA ALA A 281 6.83 11.49 -22.32
C ALA A 281 5.33 11.16 -22.27
N VAL A 282 4.86 10.64 -21.13
CA VAL A 282 3.45 10.35 -20.89
C VAL A 282 2.59 11.60 -21.00
N SER A 283 2.98 12.69 -20.34
CA SER A 283 2.25 13.95 -20.40
C SER A 283 2.23 14.57 -21.81
N LEU A 284 3.35 14.53 -22.54
CA LEU A 284 3.42 15.01 -23.93
C LEU A 284 2.47 14.21 -24.84
N ARG A 285 2.45 12.88 -24.70
CA ARG A 285 1.57 12.03 -25.49
C ARG A 285 0.09 12.22 -25.12
N ALA A 286 -0.22 12.38 -23.84
CA ALA A 286 -1.58 12.66 -23.36
C ALA A 286 -2.11 13.96 -23.96
N LEU A 287 -1.31 15.02 -23.89
CA LEU A 287 -1.64 16.32 -24.46
C LEU A 287 -1.80 16.23 -26.00
N ALA A 288 -0.99 15.41 -26.68
CA ALA A 288 -1.04 15.27 -28.14
C ALA A 288 -2.30 14.57 -28.66
N VAL A 289 -2.92 13.74 -27.83
CA VAL A 289 -4.16 13.03 -28.15
C VAL A 289 -5.40 13.82 -27.67
N SER A 290 -5.22 14.85 -26.83
CA SER A 290 -6.31 15.72 -26.35
C SER A 290 -6.91 16.57 -27.49
N PRO A 291 -8.23 16.43 -27.77
CA PRO A 291 -8.89 17.20 -28.82
C PRO A 291 -8.86 18.72 -28.60
N ALA A 292 -8.78 19.17 -27.34
CA ALA A 292 -8.77 20.58 -26.96
C ALA A 292 -7.39 21.25 -27.18
N ASP A 293 -6.31 20.47 -27.20
CA ASP A 293 -4.94 20.98 -27.08
C ASP A 293 -4.07 20.74 -28.31
N HIS A 294 -4.62 20.19 -29.40
CA HIS A 294 -3.88 19.92 -30.63
C HIS A 294 -3.14 21.15 -31.20
N LEU A 295 -3.62 22.37 -30.92
CA LEU A 295 -3.00 23.62 -31.37
C LEU A 295 -1.82 24.07 -30.48
N SER A 296 -1.75 23.64 -29.21
CA SER A 296 -0.78 24.14 -28.23
C SER A 296 0.55 23.36 -28.23
N ILE A 297 0.60 22.16 -28.79
CA ILE A 297 1.82 21.30 -28.86
C ILE A 297 2.74 21.65 -30.03
N THR A 298 2.24 22.37 -31.03
CA THR A 298 2.98 22.65 -32.28
C THR A 298 4.38 23.26 -32.10
N ASN A 299 4.69 23.79 -30.91
CA ASN A 299 5.98 24.38 -30.56
C ASN A 299 6.99 23.45 -29.85
N VAL A 300 6.64 22.19 -29.54
CA VAL A 300 7.54 21.23 -28.87
C VAL A 300 8.07 20.20 -29.86
N GLU A 301 9.20 20.49 -30.52
CA GLU A 301 9.91 19.54 -31.38
C GLU A 301 10.67 18.50 -30.54
N VAL A 302 9.96 17.48 -30.07
CA VAL A 302 10.53 16.35 -29.32
C VAL A 302 10.01 15.04 -29.85
N ASP A 303 10.94 14.14 -30.15
CA ASP A 303 10.64 12.74 -30.44
C ASP A 303 10.30 12.01 -29.12
N VAL A 304 9.00 11.90 -28.83
CA VAL A 304 8.47 11.37 -27.57
C VAL A 304 8.90 9.91 -27.36
N ASP A 305 8.97 9.10 -28.42
CA ASP A 305 9.37 7.69 -28.31
C ASP A 305 10.85 7.56 -27.92
N LYS A 306 11.72 8.44 -28.42
CA LYS A 306 13.11 8.53 -27.94
C LYS A 306 13.23 8.97 -26.48
N VAL A 307 12.27 9.76 -25.96
CA VAL A 307 12.26 10.12 -24.54
C VAL A 307 11.91 8.89 -23.69
N VAL A 308 10.96 8.06 -24.14
CA VAL A 308 10.67 6.76 -23.50
C VAL A 308 11.91 5.85 -23.51
N ASP A 309 12.63 5.76 -24.64
CA ASP A 309 13.87 4.97 -24.73
C ASP A 309 14.96 5.45 -23.76
N ARG A 310 15.09 6.78 -23.55
CA ARG A 310 16.00 7.33 -22.54
C ARG A 310 15.54 6.96 -21.13
N ALA A 311 14.26 7.12 -20.83
CA ALA A 311 13.71 6.78 -19.52
C ALA A 311 13.98 5.31 -19.14
N ILE A 312 13.77 4.39 -20.09
CA ILE A 312 14.00 2.96 -19.89
C ILE A 312 15.49 2.66 -19.69
N ARG A 313 16.37 3.22 -20.54
CA ARG A 313 17.83 3.07 -20.38
C ARG A 313 18.34 3.64 -19.06
N ASN A 314 17.71 4.70 -18.57
CA ASN A 314 17.99 5.30 -17.28
C ASN A 314 17.28 4.56 -16.13
N MET A 315 16.83 3.31 -16.32
CA MET A 315 16.30 2.46 -15.25
C MET A 315 15.07 3.03 -14.53
N ALA A 316 14.26 3.87 -15.21
CA ALA A 316 13.08 4.51 -14.61
C ALA A 316 12.15 3.51 -13.90
N MET A 317 11.87 2.38 -14.54
CA MET A 317 10.97 1.37 -13.98
C MET A 317 11.54 0.72 -12.73
N LEU A 318 12.85 0.39 -12.70
CA LEU A 318 13.46 -0.16 -11.49
C LEU A 318 13.44 0.85 -10.33
N PHE A 319 13.63 2.13 -10.60
CA PHE A 319 13.57 3.16 -9.58
C PHE A 319 12.14 3.38 -9.07
N ILE A 320 11.14 3.33 -9.95
CA ILE A 320 9.73 3.38 -9.52
C ILE A 320 9.41 2.21 -8.58
N ARG A 321 9.89 0.99 -8.88
CA ARG A 321 9.69 -0.19 -8.01
C ARG A 321 10.34 -0.04 -6.65
N HIS A 322 11.65 0.15 -6.63
CA HIS A 322 12.43 0.01 -5.41
C HIS A 322 12.59 1.34 -4.65
N GLY A 323 12.64 2.46 -5.37
CA GLY A 323 12.79 3.81 -4.81
C GLY A 323 11.45 4.41 -4.40
N ILE A 324 10.45 4.40 -5.30
CA ILE A 324 9.16 5.07 -5.07
C ILE A 324 8.19 4.14 -4.33
N ILE A 325 7.78 3.02 -4.94
CA ILE A 325 6.81 2.07 -4.35
C ILE A 325 7.38 1.43 -3.08
N GLY A 326 8.69 1.14 -3.08
CA GLY A 326 9.40 0.60 -1.92
C GLY A 326 9.51 1.56 -0.72
N SER A 327 9.20 2.85 -0.86
CA SER A 327 9.29 3.84 0.21
C SER A 327 8.20 3.64 1.27
N ASP A 328 8.56 3.70 2.55
CA ASP A 328 7.57 3.59 3.65
C ASP A 328 6.51 4.71 3.57
N SER A 329 6.89 5.91 3.13
CA SER A 329 5.95 7.05 2.97
C SER A 329 5.01 6.89 1.77
N PHE A 330 5.34 6.04 0.80
CA PHE A 330 4.44 5.70 -0.30
C PHE A 330 3.25 4.88 0.19
N LYS A 331 3.51 3.94 1.11
CA LYS A 331 2.54 2.98 1.65
C LYS A 331 1.54 3.59 2.65
N LEU A 332 1.65 4.88 2.92
CA LEU A 332 0.78 5.59 3.86
C LEU A 332 -0.21 6.54 3.18
N CYS A 333 0.09 7.03 1.97
CA CYS A 333 -0.68 8.10 1.32
C CYS A 333 -1.38 7.62 0.05
N THR A 334 -2.70 7.76 -0.01
CA THR A 334 -3.52 7.30 -1.14
C THR A 334 -3.23 8.07 -2.43
N THR A 335 -2.94 9.36 -2.31
CA THR A 335 -2.59 10.22 -3.45
C THR A 335 -1.30 9.77 -4.12
N HIS A 336 -0.29 9.34 -3.37
CA HIS A 336 0.95 8.78 -3.94
C HIS A 336 0.64 7.58 -4.85
N VAL A 337 -0.20 6.66 -4.36
CA VAL A 337 -0.66 5.49 -5.12
C VAL A 337 -1.40 5.91 -6.38
N ARG A 338 -2.35 6.85 -6.30
CA ARG A 338 -3.13 7.32 -7.45
C ARG A 338 -2.26 7.93 -8.55
N VAL A 339 -1.23 8.70 -8.18
CA VAL A 339 -0.32 9.32 -9.15
C VAL A 339 0.50 8.27 -9.89
N VAL A 340 1.07 7.29 -9.16
CA VAL A 340 1.85 6.20 -9.79
C VAL A 340 0.96 5.29 -10.63
N ASP A 341 -0.21 4.89 -10.12
CA ASP A 341 -1.19 4.11 -10.86
C ASP A 341 -1.60 4.79 -12.18
N THR A 342 -1.90 6.08 -12.11
CA THR A 342 -2.25 6.88 -13.30
C THR A 342 -1.10 6.90 -14.29
N LEU A 343 0.14 7.16 -13.84
CA LEU A 343 1.32 7.16 -14.72
C LEU A 343 1.50 5.81 -15.44
N LEU A 344 1.39 4.69 -14.72
CA LEU A 344 1.55 3.35 -15.29
C LEU A 344 0.42 3.00 -16.27
N LYS A 345 -0.83 3.32 -15.92
CA LYS A 345 -1.97 3.11 -16.83
C LYS A 345 -1.89 3.97 -18.08
N GLN A 346 -1.46 5.22 -17.95
CA GLN A 346 -1.27 6.12 -19.09
C GLN A 346 -0.11 5.65 -19.98
N LEU A 347 0.96 5.08 -19.42
CA LEU A 347 2.01 4.44 -20.22
C LEU A 347 1.42 3.32 -21.10
N ILE A 348 0.57 2.46 -20.55
CA ILE A 348 -0.10 1.39 -21.31
C ILE A 348 -1.02 1.99 -22.38
N ALA A 349 -1.89 2.93 -22.00
CA ALA A 349 -2.92 3.47 -22.87
C ALA A 349 -2.37 4.31 -24.02
N LEU A 350 -1.27 5.03 -23.80
CA LEU A 350 -0.74 6.00 -24.75
C LEU A 350 0.43 5.47 -25.60
N PHE A 351 1.07 4.36 -25.20
CA PHE A 351 2.23 3.80 -25.88
C PHE A 351 2.11 2.30 -26.23
N PRO A 352 0.96 1.80 -26.73
CA PRO A 352 0.80 0.37 -27.02
C PRO A 352 1.82 -0.13 -28.05
N ALA A 353 2.08 0.63 -29.12
CA ALA A 353 3.06 0.27 -30.14
C ALA A 353 4.50 0.20 -29.58
N LYS A 354 4.86 1.16 -28.72
CA LYS A 354 6.19 1.20 -28.13
C LYS A 354 6.39 0.08 -27.10
N LEU A 355 5.37 -0.25 -26.32
CA LEU A 355 5.41 -1.39 -25.41
C LEU A 355 5.59 -2.71 -26.16
N MET A 356 4.91 -2.91 -27.30
CA MET A 356 5.13 -4.08 -28.16
C MET A 356 6.55 -4.14 -28.75
N GLU A 357 7.15 -2.98 -29.09
CA GLU A 357 8.55 -2.91 -29.53
C GLU A 357 9.51 -3.34 -28.40
N ILE A 358 9.32 -2.80 -27.19
CA ILE A 358 10.15 -3.12 -26.01
C ILE A 358 10.03 -4.60 -25.64
N GLU A 359 8.81 -5.14 -25.67
CA GLU A 359 8.52 -6.55 -25.43
C GLU A 359 9.25 -7.44 -26.43
N ARG A 360 9.14 -7.15 -27.73
CA ARG A 360 9.83 -7.92 -28.78
C ARG A 360 11.34 -7.90 -28.59
N ASN A 361 11.93 -6.74 -28.30
CA ASN A 361 13.37 -6.63 -28.06
C ASN A 361 13.79 -7.42 -26.81
N SER A 362 12.94 -7.44 -25.77
CA SER A 362 13.16 -8.22 -24.54
C SER A 362 13.03 -9.73 -24.78
N GLU A 363 12.12 -10.16 -25.65
CA GLU A 363 11.97 -11.56 -26.09
C GLU A 363 13.20 -12.04 -26.88
N ASP A 364 13.69 -11.24 -27.83
CA ASP A 364 14.92 -11.52 -28.59
C ASP A 364 16.14 -11.62 -27.64
N GLU A 365 16.23 -10.73 -26.65
CA GLU A 365 17.27 -10.75 -25.62
C GLU A 365 17.21 -12.03 -24.76
N LEU A 366 16.03 -12.40 -24.27
CA LEU A 366 15.85 -13.58 -23.41
C LEU A 366 16.16 -14.88 -24.16
N THR A 367 15.72 -14.99 -25.42
CA THR A 367 16.04 -16.12 -26.29
C THR A 367 17.55 -16.24 -26.47
N TRP A 368 18.23 -15.12 -26.72
CA TRP A 368 19.69 -15.10 -26.81
C TRP A 368 20.38 -15.51 -25.48
N VAL A 369 19.86 -15.08 -24.33
CA VAL A 369 20.39 -15.48 -23.01
C VAL A 369 20.28 -16.99 -22.80
N ASP A 370 19.15 -17.59 -23.18
CA ASP A 370 18.96 -19.04 -23.09
C ASP A 370 19.95 -19.78 -24.01
N GLU A 371 20.16 -19.31 -25.24
CA GLU A 371 21.19 -19.86 -26.15
C GLU A 371 22.62 -19.75 -25.57
N MET A 372 22.95 -18.67 -24.86
CA MET A 372 24.24 -18.51 -24.19
C MET A 372 24.38 -19.49 -23.02
N SER A 373 23.31 -19.65 -22.24
CA SER A 373 23.26 -20.60 -21.12
C SER A 373 23.45 -22.05 -21.59
N GLU A 374 22.84 -22.44 -22.71
CA GLU A 374 23.05 -23.75 -23.34
C GLU A 374 24.50 -23.99 -23.77
N LYS A 375 25.21 -22.93 -24.17
CA LYS A 375 26.64 -22.96 -24.49
C LYS A 375 27.54 -22.91 -23.24
N GLY A 376 26.96 -22.91 -22.03
CA GLY A 376 27.69 -22.81 -20.77
C GLY A 376 28.24 -21.41 -20.48
N GLN A 377 27.74 -20.38 -21.17
CA GLN A 377 28.15 -18.99 -20.98
C GLN A 377 27.12 -18.25 -20.12
N GLN A 378 27.60 -17.35 -19.25
CA GLN A 378 26.73 -16.48 -18.46
C GLN A 378 26.41 -15.21 -19.23
N ALA A 379 25.13 -14.91 -19.38
CA ALA A 379 24.61 -13.65 -19.92
C ALA A 379 23.58 -13.07 -18.94
N THR A 380 23.57 -11.75 -18.78
CA THR A 380 22.60 -11.06 -17.91
C THR A 380 21.67 -10.20 -18.77
N PRO A 381 20.37 -10.51 -18.82
CA PRO A 381 19.40 -9.70 -19.55
C PRO A 381 19.12 -8.38 -18.81
N ALA A 382 18.74 -7.35 -19.56
CA ALA A 382 18.34 -6.05 -19.05
C ALA A 382 16.93 -6.06 -18.43
N LEU A 383 16.04 -6.96 -18.88
CA LEU A 383 14.71 -7.21 -18.31
C LEU A 383 13.83 -5.95 -18.25
N HIS A 384 13.95 -5.08 -19.25
CA HIS A 384 13.22 -3.81 -19.29
C HIS A 384 11.70 -4.04 -19.36
N TYR A 385 11.25 -4.96 -20.21
CA TYR A 385 9.82 -5.25 -20.34
C TYR A 385 9.25 -5.92 -19.09
N GLU A 386 9.97 -6.90 -18.54
CA GLU A 386 9.59 -7.51 -17.25
C GLU A 386 9.48 -6.44 -16.16
N SER A 387 10.43 -5.52 -16.08
CA SER A 387 10.41 -4.44 -15.09
C SER A 387 9.18 -3.54 -15.22
N ILE A 388 8.66 -3.33 -16.44
CA ILE A 388 7.40 -2.60 -16.66
C ILE A 388 6.22 -3.33 -16.02
N ILE A 389 6.09 -4.63 -16.29
CA ILE A 389 5.01 -5.46 -15.73
C ILE A 389 5.13 -5.53 -14.20
N ARG A 390 6.35 -5.74 -13.70
CA ARG A 390 6.65 -5.84 -12.27
C ARG A 390 6.40 -4.53 -11.52
N CYS A 391 6.50 -3.35 -12.15
CA CYS A 391 6.05 -2.10 -11.53
C CYS A 391 4.59 -2.16 -11.09
N ILE A 392 3.74 -2.72 -11.95
CA ILE A 392 2.30 -2.82 -11.68
C ILE A 392 2.06 -3.88 -10.60
N VAL A 393 2.77 -5.01 -10.68
CA VAL A 393 2.73 -6.05 -9.65
C VAL A 393 3.06 -5.47 -8.28
N ASP A 394 4.20 -4.80 -8.17
CA ASP A 394 4.68 -4.25 -6.90
C ASP A 394 3.73 -3.19 -6.35
N LEU A 395 3.15 -2.33 -7.21
CA LEU A 395 2.15 -1.34 -6.83
C LEU A 395 0.92 -1.98 -6.20
N TYR A 396 0.34 -3.00 -6.86
CA TYR A 396 -0.89 -3.63 -6.39
C TYR A 396 -0.66 -4.65 -5.27
N GLN A 397 0.58 -5.09 -5.03
CA GLN A 397 0.95 -5.91 -3.87
C GLN A 397 1.13 -5.08 -2.59
N VAL A 398 1.17 -3.74 -2.68
CA VAL A 398 1.18 -2.87 -1.49
C VAL A 398 -0.02 -3.13 -0.58
N VAL A 399 -1.15 -3.58 -1.12
CA VAL A 399 -2.33 -3.94 -0.30
C VAL A 399 -2.02 -5.04 0.73
N ASP A 400 -1.11 -5.95 0.41
CA ASP A 400 -0.71 -7.09 1.23
C ASP A 400 0.39 -6.73 2.24
N ASP A 401 0.94 -5.50 2.19
CA ASP A 401 1.94 -5.02 3.16
C ASP A 401 1.26 -4.64 4.49
N SER A 402 1.83 -5.13 5.59
CA SER A 402 1.39 -4.85 6.96
C SER A 402 1.39 -3.36 7.33
N LYS A 403 2.25 -2.54 6.71
CA LYS A 403 2.37 -1.11 6.99
C LYS A 403 1.34 -0.26 6.26
N SER A 404 0.63 -0.82 5.29
CA SER A 404 -0.33 -0.08 4.48
C SER A 404 -1.54 0.36 5.30
N SER A 405 -2.04 1.57 5.06
CA SER A 405 -3.28 2.07 5.67
C SER A 405 -4.52 1.45 5.02
N ASP A 406 -5.63 1.35 5.75
CA ASP A 406 -6.87 0.75 5.22
C ASP A 406 -7.46 1.58 4.07
N ALA A 407 -7.36 2.91 4.15
CA ALA A 407 -7.77 3.81 3.07
C ALA A 407 -6.98 3.54 1.77
N LEU A 408 -5.67 3.28 1.88
CA LEU A 408 -4.83 2.93 0.74
C LEU A 408 -5.21 1.56 0.17
N ARG A 409 -5.46 0.56 1.02
CA ARG A 409 -5.92 -0.76 0.58
C ARG A 409 -7.20 -0.65 -0.25
N LEU A 410 -8.19 0.09 0.24
CA LEU A 410 -9.44 0.34 -0.48
C LEU A 410 -9.20 1.08 -1.80
N CYS A 411 -8.35 2.10 -1.79
CA CYS A 411 -7.99 2.82 -3.01
C CYS A 411 -7.39 1.89 -4.08
N LEU A 412 -6.50 0.95 -3.73
CA LEU A 412 -5.94 -0.01 -4.69
C LEU A 412 -7.01 -0.95 -5.25
N VAL A 413 -7.95 -1.41 -4.42
CA VAL A 413 -9.07 -2.25 -4.88
C VAL A 413 -9.93 -1.49 -5.89
N GLU A 414 -10.22 -0.21 -5.63
CA GLU A 414 -10.98 0.63 -6.56
C GLU A 414 -10.25 0.86 -7.88
N LEU A 415 -8.97 1.21 -7.80
CA LEU A 415 -8.13 1.45 -8.99
C LEU A 415 -7.99 0.19 -9.85
N SER A 416 -8.06 -1.01 -9.27
CA SER A 416 -7.92 -2.26 -10.04
C SER A 416 -9.05 -2.46 -11.06
N MET A 417 -10.24 -1.89 -10.82
CA MET A 417 -11.41 -2.05 -11.69
C MET A 417 -11.21 -1.46 -13.11
N SER A 418 -10.27 -0.52 -13.28
CA SER A 418 -9.94 0.02 -14.61
C SER A 418 -9.49 -1.06 -15.60
N TYR A 419 -8.89 -2.14 -15.10
CA TYR A 419 -8.38 -3.24 -15.93
C TYR A 419 -9.47 -4.14 -16.53
N SER A 420 -10.71 -4.06 -16.03
CA SER A 420 -11.87 -4.76 -16.58
C SER A 420 -12.94 -3.82 -17.14
N SER A 421 -12.63 -2.52 -17.22
CA SER A 421 -13.60 -1.50 -17.63
C SER A 421 -13.60 -1.31 -19.15
N SER A 422 -14.79 -1.30 -19.75
CA SER A 422 -14.96 -1.01 -21.18
C SER A 422 -14.47 0.40 -21.56
N GLY A 423 -14.41 1.33 -20.60
CA GLY A 423 -13.86 2.68 -20.78
C GLY A 423 -12.33 2.73 -20.85
N SER A 424 -11.62 1.61 -20.63
CA SER A 424 -10.16 1.53 -20.61
C SER A 424 -9.64 0.38 -21.47
N MET A 425 -10.08 0.36 -22.73
CA MET A 425 -9.86 -0.75 -23.65
C MET A 425 -8.38 -1.15 -23.83
N GLU A 426 -7.44 -0.20 -23.83
CA GLU A 426 -6.01 -0.53 -23.92
C GLU A 426 -5.48 -1.28 -22.69
N LEU A 427 -6.05 -1.04 -21.50
CA LEU A 427 -5.71 -1.82 -20.31
C LEU A 427 -6.25 -3.26 -20.43
N CYS A 428 -7.47 -3.41 -20.93
CA CYS A 428 -8.05 -4.73 -21.20
C CYS A 428 -7.22 -5.50 -22.24
N ARG A 429 -6.85 -4.85 -23.36
CA ARG A 429 -5.97 -5.44 -24.38
C ARG A 429 -4.61 -5.82 -23.81
N PHE A 430 -4.06 -5.01 -22.91
CA PHE A 430 -2.81 -5.32 -22.23
C PHE A 430 -2.92 -6.57 -21.36
N MET A 431 -4.05 -6.80 -20.66
CA MET A 431 -4.31 -8.06 -19.95
C MET A 431 -4.45 -9.24 -20.92
N GLU A 432 -5.15 -9.06 -22.03
CA GLU A 432 -5.36 -10.09 -23.05
C GLU A 432 -4.05 -10.62 -23.64
N ARG A 433 -2.98 -9.80 -23.64
CA ARG A 433 -1.64 -10.24 -24.03
C ARG A 433 -1.12 -11.41 -23.22
N ALA A 434 -1.58 -11.62 -21.98
CA ALA A 434 -1.18 -12.76 -21.16
C ALA A 434 -1.55 -14.13 -21.77
N ARG A 435 -2.43 -14.15 -22.78
CA ARG A 435 -2.76 -15.35 -23.55
C ARG A 435 -1.70 -15.75 -24.56
N LEU A 436 -0.83 -14.84 -24.99
CA LEU A 436 0.12 -15.13 -26.05
C LEU A 436 1.25 -16.04 -25.54
N SER A 437 1.88 -16.76 -26.47
CA SER A 437 3.05 -17.59 -26.18
C SER A 437 4.31 -16.72 -26.03
N HIS A 438 4.58 -16.31 -24.79
CA HIS A 438 5.76 -15.52 -24.41
C HIS A 438 6.91 -16.40 -23.90
N HIS A 439 8.13 -15.86 -23.87
CA HIS A 439 9.19 -16.45 -23.06
C HIS A 439 8.75 -16.56 -21.59
N VAL A 440 9.19 -17.63 -20.91
CA VAL A 440 8.70 -18.00 -19.56
C VAL A 440 8.81 -16.86 -18.54
N VAL A 441 9.82 -15.99 -18.67
CA VAL A 441 10.02 -14.82 -17.81
C VAL A 441 8.87 -13.82 -17.94
N HIS A 442 8.46 -13.47 -19.17
CA HIS A 442 7.34 -12.57 -19.39
C HIS A 442 6.00 -13.24 -19.10
N ALA A 443 5.85 -14.52 -19.43
CA ALA A 443 4.64 -15.28 -19.10
C ALA A 443 4.37 -15.26 -17.58
N VAL A 444 5.40 -15.55 -16.75
CA VAL A 444 5.29 -15.47 -15.29
C VAL A 444 4.96 -14.05 -14.84
N ALA A 445 5.65 -13.03 -15.38
CA ALA A 445 5.39 -11.63 -15.01
C ALA A 445 3.95 -11.22 -15.31
N TYR A 446 3.39 -11.62 -16.46
CA TYR A 446 1.99 -11.38 -16.81
C TYR A 446 1.03 -12.06 -15.85
N LEU A 447 1.26 -13.33 -15.50
CA LEU A 447 0.39 -14.04 -14.57
C LEU A 447 0.44 -13.44 -13.15
N ASP A 448 1.62 -13.01 -12.69
CA ASP A 448 1.78 -12.27 -11.44
C ASP A 448 1.04 -10.92 -11.50
N PHE A 449 1.11 -10.22 -12.63
CA PHE A 449 0.35 -9.00 -12.87
C PHE A 449 -1.16 -9.25 -12.76
N LEU A 450 -1.68 -10.27 -13.45
CA LEU A 450 -3.09 -10.63 -13.36
C LEU A 450 -3.51 -10.98 -11.93
N CYS A 451 -2.69 -11.75 -11.19
CA CYS A 451 -2.94 -12.04 -9.78
C CYS A 451 -3.00 -10.76 -8.93
N SER A 452 -2.08 -9.82 -9.18
CA SER A 452 -1.97 -8.58 -8.38
C SER A 452 -3.13 -7.62 -8.59
N VAL A 453 -3.64 -7.49 -9.83
CA VAL A 453 -4.76 -6.57 -10.15
C VAL A 453 -6.13 -7.20 -9.92
N CYS A 454 -6.21 -8.52 -9.79
CA CYS A 454 -7.44 -9.24 -9.48
C CYS A 454 -7.84 -9.02 -8.02
N ARG A 455 -8.56 -7.92 -7.76
CA ARG A 455 -8.97 -7.48 -6.41
C ARG A 455 -10.49 -7.37 -6.22
N THR A 456 -11.25 -7.51 -7.30
CA THR A 456 -12.72 -7.46 -7.27
C THR A 456 -13.30 -8.61 -8.07
N GLN A 457 -14.55 -8.98 -7.79
CA GLN A 457 -15.28 -9.98 -8.57
C GLN A 457 -15.34 -9.60 -10.06
N GLN A 458 -15.50 -8.31 -10.39
CA GLN A 458 -15.55 -7.84 -11.78
C GLN A 458 -14.26 -8.14 -12.54
N VAL A 459 -13.09 -7.88 -11.92
CA VAL A 459 -11.80 -8.17 -12.56
C VAL A 459 -11.58 -9.67 -12.65
N ALA A 460 -11.99 -10.44 -11.63
CA ALA A 460 -11.91 -11.90 -11.63
C ALA A 460 -12.74 -12.52 -12.77
N ALA A 461 -13.99 -12.08 -12.95
CA ALA A 461 -14.86 -12.53 -14.03
C ALA A 461 -14.28 -12.20 -15.41
N PHE A 462 -13.71 -11.01 -15.58
CA PHE A 462 -13.03 -10.63 -16.82
C PHE A 462 -11.82 -11.53 -17.14
N ILE A 463 -10.94 -11.77 -16.15
CA ILE A 463 -9.79 -12.68 -16.30
C ILE A 463 -10.26 -14.10 -16.62
N PHE A 464 -11.31 -14.57 -15.93
CA PHE A 464 -11.88 -15.89 -16.17
C PHE A 464 -12.33 -16.05 -17.62
N ASP A 465 -13.15 -15.11 -18.10
CA ASP A 465 -13.71 -15.09 -19.45
C ASP A 465 -12.62 -15.04 -20.53
N MET A 466 -11.60 -14.23 -20.31
CA MET A 466 -10.47 -14.06 -21.21
C MET A 466 -9.78 -15.39 -21.54
N PHE A 467 -9.58 -16.25 -20.54
CA PHE A 467 -8.93 -17.56 -20.68
C PHE A 467 -9.91 -18.71 -20.95
N ALA A 468 -11.21 -18.53 -20.69
CA ALA A 468 -12.25 -19.50 -21.02
C ALA A 468 -12.62 -19.46 -22.52
N LYS A 469 -12.62 -18.26 -23.12
CA LYS A 469 -13.02 -18.02 -24.52
C LYS A 469 -11.81 -18.07 -25.47
N VAL A 470 -11.11 -19.21 -25.50
CA VAL A 470 -10.04 -19.45 -26.49
C VAL A 470 -10.65 -20.14 -27.72
N PRO A 471 -10.49 -19.59 -28.95
CA PRO A 471 -10.98 -20.23 -30.16
C PRO A 471 -10.37 -21.62 -30.32
N PRO A 472 -11.17 -22.65 -30.68
CA PRO A 472 -10.62 -23.96 -30.99
C PRO A 472 -9.69 -23.85 -32.22
N ASN A 473 -8.46 -24.35 -32.10
CA ASN A 473 -7.37 -24.35 -33.09
C ASN A 473 -6.51 -23.08 -33.20
N ASP A 474 -6.56 -22.17 -32.23
CA ASP A 474 -5.55 -21.11 -32.12
C ASP A 474 -4.38 -21.56 -31.24
N ASP A 475 -3.40 -22.23 -31.85
CA ASP A 475 -2.17 -22.71 -31.17
C ASP A 475 -1.33 -21.57 -30.56
N GLY A 476 -1.63 -20.31 -30.88
CA GLY A 476 -0.94 -19.15 -30.35
C GLY A 476 -1.46 -18.65 -28.99
N CYS A 477 -2.64 -19.12 -28.54
CA CYS A 477 -3.31 -18.63 -27.33
C CYS A 477 -3.41 -19.69 -26.23
N VAL A 478 -2.90 -19.38 -25.04
CA VAL A 478 -3.06 -20.18 -23.82
C VAL A 478 -4.41 -19.89 -23.15
N GLY A 479 -5.03 -20.92 -22.59
CA GLY A 479 -6.31 -20.84 -21.86
C GLY A 479 -6.42 -21.89 -20.77
N TRP A 480 -7.54 -21.93 -20.04
CA TRP A 480 -7.72 -22.85 -18.92
C TRP A 480 -7.57 -24.32 -19.33
N ASP A 481 -8.09 -24.70 -20.50
CA ASP A 481 -7.97 -26.07 -21.02
C ASP A 481 -6.51 -26.48 -21.26
N HIS A 482 -5.70 -25.58 -21.83
CA HIS A 482 -4.27 -25.81 -22.07
C HIS A 482 -3.53 -26.11 -20.76
N VAL A 483 -3.79 -25.33 -19.70
CA VAL A 483 -3.17 -25.53 -18.38
C VAL A 483 -3.58 -26.87 -17.78
N MET A 484 -4.86 -27.23 -17.83
CA MET A 484 -5.34 -28.52 -17.31
C MET A 484 -4.79 -29.72 -18.11
N SER A 485 -4.64 -29.56 -19.42
CA SER A 485 -3.99 -30.54 -20.29
C SER A 485 -2.50 -30.71 -19.97
N ALA A 486 -1.80 -29.61 -19.71
CA ALA A 486 -0.40 -29.64 -19.26
C ALA A 486 -0.24 -30.36 -17.92
N LEU A 487 -1.11 -30.09 -16.94
CA LEU A 487 -1.11 -30.79 -15.65
C LEU A 487 -1.27 -32.31 -15.82
N ARG A 488 -2.24 -32.76 -16.63
CA ARG A 488 -2.43 -34.18 -16.93
C ARG A 488 -1.22 -34.80 -17.64
N SER A 489 -0.56 -34.04 -18.49
CA SER A 489 0.66 -34.49 -19.18
C SER A 489 1.83 -34.66 -18.20
N TYR A 490 1.97 -33.75 -17.23
CA TYR A 490 2.92 -33.85 -16.15
C TYR A 490 2.63 -35.03 -15.21
N GLU A 491 1.37 -35.24 -14.83
CA GLU A 491 0.96 -36.42 -14.07
C GLU A 491 1.44 -37.71 -14.76
N ARG A 492 1.13 -37.85 -16.06
CA ARG A 492 1.50 -39.03 -16.84
C ARG A 492 3.02 -39.23 -16.89
N LEU A 493 3.77 -38.16 -17.18
CA LEU A 493 5.24 -38.18 -17.26
C LEU A 493 5.88 -38.69 -15.97
N PHE A 494 5.41 -38.21 -14.82
CA PHE A 494 5.96 -38.60 -13.51
C PHE A 494 5.51 -40.00 -13.08
N ARG A 495 4.33 -40.47 -13.51
CA ARG A 495 3.86 -41.84 -13.24
C ARG A 495 4.58 -42.89 -14.09
N GLU A 496 4.71 -42.66 -15.40
CA GLU A 496 5.36 -43.61 -16.32
C GLU A 496 6.83 -43.85 -15.98
N ARG A 497 7.56 -42.80 -15.56
CA ARG A 497 8.98 -42.92 -15.18
C ARG A 497 9.21 -43.47 -13.77
N SER A 498 8.17 -43.56 -12.94
CA SER A 498 8.25 -44.18 -11.61
C SER A 498 8.09 -45.71 -11.66
N GLY A 499 7.73 -46.29 -12.80
CA GLY A 499 7.40 -47.71 -12.96
C GLY A 499 8.06 -48.38 -14.16
N VAL A 500 9.34 -48.72 -14.06
CA VAL A 500 9.95 -49.78 -14.88
C VAL A 500 10.53 -50.84 -13.95
N MET A 501 9.67 -51.76 -13.50
CA MET A 501 10.09 -53.10 -13.11
C MET A 501 9.69 -54.02 -14.26
N THR A 502 10.66 -54.45 -15.06
CA THR A 502 10.45 -55.46 -16.10
C THR A 502 10.15 -56.82 -15.46
N MET A 503 9.07 -57.46 -15.90
CA MET A 503 8.58 -58.78 -15.44
C MET A 503 9.51 -59.98 -15.75
N PHE A 504 10.71 -59.74 -16.28
CA PHE A 504 11.71 -60.76 -16.52
C PHE A 504 13.01 -60.33 -15.85
N GLY A 505 13.47 -61.13 -14.89
CA GLY A 505 14.63 -60.90 -14.01
C GLY A 505 15.99 -60.90 -14.71
N HIS A 506 16.11 -60.18 -15.82
CA HIS A 506 17.38 -59.79 -16.39
C HIS A 506 17.49 -58.27 -16.29
N SER A 507 18.31 -57.83 -15.34
CA SER A 507 18.84 -56.48 -15.25
C SER A 507 19.70 -56.22 -16.50
N LEU A 508 19.06 -55.83 -17.60
CA LEU A 508 19.75 -55.05 -18.61
C LEU A 508 20.12 -53.74 -17.94
N SER A 509 21.40 -53.40 -17.97
CA SER A 509 21.94 -52.13 -17.48
C SER A 509 21.02 -51.00 -17.89
N THR A 510 20.27 -50.49 -16.92
CA THR A 510 19.56 -49.21 -17.02
C THR A 510 20.63 -48.18 -17.32
N GLN A 511 20.85 -47.90 -18.61
CA GLN A 511 21.35 -46.59 -19.01
C GLN A 511 20.46 -45.60 -18.27
N GLN A 512 21.07 -44.84 -17.37
CA GLN A 512 20.43 -43.87 -16.49
C GLN A 512 19.54 -42.95 -17.32
N GLN A 513 18.27 -43.31 -17.48
CA GLN A 513 17.31 -42.37 -18.01
C GLN A 513 17.19 -41.25 -16.97
N PRO A 514 17.35 -39.97 -17.36
CA PRO A 514 17.29 -38.87 -16.43
C PRO A 514 15.94 -38.87 -15.72
N LYS A 515 15.99 -38.75 -14.38
CA LYS A 515 14.81 -38.64 -13.50
C LYS A 515 13.88 -37.56 -14.07
N ALA A 516 12.56 -37.82 -14.08
CA ALA A 516 11.59 -36.82 -14.46
C ALA A 516 11.82 -35.55 -13.62
N ALA A 517 11.98 -34.40 -14.27
CA ALA A 517 12.22 -33.13 -13.62
C ALA A 517 11.48 -32.04 -14.39
N ILE A 518 10.91 -31.09 -13.65
CA ILE A 518 10.33 -29.87 -14.21
C ILE A 518 11.41 -28.80 -14.13
N PRO A 519 11.76 -28.12 -15.23
CA PRO A 519 12.68 -26.98 -15.20
C PRO A 519 12.22 -25.93 -14.16
N PRO A 520 13.12 -25.32 -13.36
CA PRO A 520 12.72 -24.40 -12.30
C PRO A 520 11.84 -23.23 -12.76
N ARG A 521 12.17 -22.63 -13.92
CA ARG A 521 11.37 -21.53 -14.49
C ARG A 521 9.97 -21.97 -14.89
N GLU A 522 9.86 -23.17 -15.47
CA GLU A 522 8.57 -23.75 -15.85
C GLU A 522 7.73 -24.13 -14.63
N LEU A 523 8.37 -24.67 -13.58
CA LEU A 523 7.71 -24.96 -12.30
C LEU A 523 7.10 -23.69 -11.69
N ILE A 524 7.83 -22.57 -11.70
CA ILE A 524 7.31 -21.26 -11.28
C ILE A 524 6.09 -20.89 -12.13
N GLY A 525 6.19 -21.00 -13.46
CA GLY A 525 5.06 -20.74 -14.37
C GLY A 525 3.81 -21.56 -14.06
N LEU A 526 3.95 -22.87 -13.84
CA LEU A 526 2.84 -23.74 -13.45
C LEU A 526 2.21 -23.32 -12.13
N ILE A 527 3.04 -22.99 -11.12
CA ILE A 527 2.56 -22.53 -9.81
C ILE A 527 1.82 -21.21 -9.95
N THR A 528 2.33 -20.26 -10.74
CA THR A 528 1.67 -18.97 -10.94
C THR A 528 0.33 -19.11 -11.68
N TRP A 529 0.23 -20.01 -12.67
CA TRP A 529 -1.05 -20.36 -13.30
C TRP A 529 -2.08 -20.91 -12.30
N VAL A 530 -1.65 -21.82 -11.42
CA VAL A 530 -2.51 -22.38 -10.37
C VAL A 530 -2.94 -21.30 -9.37
N ASN A 531 -2.02 -20.40 -9.02
CA ASN A 531 -2.33 -19.26 -8.16
C ASN A 531 -3.32 -18.29 -8.82
N LEU A 532 -3.22 -18.05 -10.13
CA LEU A 532 -4.17 -17.22 -10.86
C LEU A 532 -5.57 -17.85 -10.84
N ALA A 533 -5.67 -19.14 -11.14
CA ALA A 533 -6.95 -19.87 -11.04
C ALA A 533 -7.53 -19.77 -9.62
N ARG A 534 -6.69 -19.92 -8.59
CA ARG A 534 -7.11 -19.79 -7.19
C ARG A 534 -7.62 -18.37 -6.88
N THR A 535 -6.89 -17.34 -7.30
CA THR A 535 -7.28 -15.94 -7.07
C THR A 535 -8.62 -15.60 -7.73
N VAL A 536 -8.84 -16.05 -8.97
CA VAL A 536 -10.13 -15.91 -9.67
C VAL A 536 -11.25 -16.61 -8.90
N VAL A 537 -11.03 -17.88 -8.56
CA VAL A 537 -12.00 -18.69 -7.81
C VAL A 537 -12.25 -18.16 -6.41
N ASP A 538 -11.34 -17.43 -5.79
CA ASP A 538 -11.56 -16.83 -4.46
C ASP A 538 -12.45 -15.59 -4.50
N LEU A 539 -12.56 -14.93 -5.66
CA LEU A 539 -13.30 -13.68 -5.84
C LEU A 539 -14.58 -13.82 -6.66
N ASP A 540 -14.71 -14.88 -7.46
CA ASP A 540 -15.86 -15.11 -8.34
C ASP A 540 -16.43 -16.53 -8.18
N ASP A 541 -17.64 -16.60 -7.64
CA ASP A 541 -18.39 -17.85 -7.40
C ASP A 541 -18.85 -18.50 -8.71
N GLU A 542 -19.21 -17.72 -9.73
CA GLU A 542 -19.69 -18.24 -11.01
C GLU A 542 -18.54 -18.93 -11.75
N ALA A 543 -17.36 -18.28 -11.80
CA ALA A 543 -16.15 -18.90 -12.34
C ALA A 543 -15.80 -20.21 -11.62
N ALA A 544 -15.92 -20.24 -10.28
CA ALA A 544 -15.64 -21.43 -9.48
C ALA A 544 -16.57 -22.62 -9.82
N GLU A 545 -17.85 -22.34 -10.06
CA GLU A 545 -18.82 -23.35 -10.50
C GLU A 545 -18.41 -23.89 -11.88
N VAL A 546 -18.12 -23.01 -12.85
CA VAL A 546 -17.72 -23.44 -14.21
C VAL A 546 -16.42 -24.27 -14.17
N PHE A 547 -15.44 -23.92 -13.34
CA PHE A 547 -14.23 -24.74 -13.15
C PHE A 547 -14.57 -26.18 -12.72
N LEU A 548 -15.61 -26.39 -11.92
CA LEU A 548 -16.02 -27.73 -11.45
C LEU A 548 -16.91 -28.47 -12.44
N GLU A 549 -17.69 -27.75 -13.26
CA GLU A 549 -18.66 -28.36 -14.17
C GLU A 549 -18.08 -28.65 -15.56
N GLN A 550 -17.08 -27.89 -16.00
CA GLN A 550 -16.54 -28.03 -17.34
C GLN A 550 -15.74 -29.33 -17.49
N ARG A 551 -16.39 -30.32 -18.13
CA ARG A 551 -15.86 -31.68 -18.29
C ARG A 551 -14.54 -31.76 -19.05
N GLN A 552 -14.29 -30.85 -19.99
CA GLN A 552 -13.03 -30.82 -20.75
C GLN A 552 -11.85 -30.44 -19.85
N TRP A 553 -12.08 -29.50 -18.93
CA TRP A 553 -11.06 -29.06 -17.98
C TRP A 553 -10.82 -30.11 -16.91
N ALA A 554 -11.87 -30.78 -16.42
CA ALA A 554 -11.80 -31.84 -15.41
C ALA A 554 -10.85 -31.47 -14.26
N VAL A 555 -11.05 -30.28 -13.69
CA VAL A 555 -10.07 -29.60 -12.84
C VAL A 555 -9.68 -30.43 -11.62
N LEU A 556 -10.64 -31.08 -10.97
CA LEU A 556 -10.36 -31.93 -9.81
C LEU A 556 -9.48 -33.13 -10.18
N ASP A 557 -9.73 -33.75 -11.34
CA ASP A 557 -8.91 -34.88 -11.79
C ASP A 557 -7.51 -34.44 -12.21
N ALA A 558 -7.39 -33.31 -12.92
CA ALA A 558 -6.09 -32.75 -13.29
C ALA A 558 -5.26 -32.36 -12.05
N ALA A 559 -5.87 -31.66 -11.09
CA ALA A 559 -5.19 -31.20 -9.89
C ALA A 559 -4.82 -32.36 -8.95
N LEU A 560 -5.79 -33.21 -8.58
CA LEU A 560 -5.54 -34.29 -7.62
C LEU A 560 -4.73 -35.44 -8.24
N GLY A 561 -4.84 -35.65 -9.56
CA GLY A 561 -3.96 -36.55 -10.31
C GLY A 561 -2.50 -36.16 -10.13
N VAL A 562 -2.16 -34.90 -10.39
CA VAL A 562 -0.81 -34.36 -10.17
C VAL A 562 -0.38 -34.43 -8.70
N VAL A 563 -1.25 -34.06 -7.75
CA VAL A 563 -0.93 -34.15 -6.31
C VAL A 563 -0.59 -35.58 -5.88
N SER A 564 -1.27 -36.59 -6.45
CA SER A 564 -1.01 -38.00 -6.18
C SER A 564 0.27 -38.55 -6.85
N ALA A 565 0.83 -37.83 -7.82
CA ALA A 565 2.05 -38.21 -8.54
C ALA A 565 3.32 -37.69 -7.82
N PRO A 566 4.51 -38.26 -8.07
CA PRO A 566 5.76 -37.84 -7.39
C PRO A 566 6.35 -36.53 -7.95
N VAL A 567 5.55 -35.47 -8.03
CA VAL A 567 5.94 -34.14 -8.51
C VAL A 567 6.59 -33.28 -7.39
N PRO A 568 7.17 -32.11 -7.71
CA PRO A 568 7.72 -31.19 -6.70
C PRO A 568 6.68 -30.72 -5.67
N LEU A 569 7.09 -30.64 -4.40
CA LEU A 569 6.22 -30.27 -3.27
C LEU A 569 5.55 -28.89 -3.42
N PRO A 570 6.23 -27.84 -3.93
CA PRO A 570 5.57 -26.53 -4.10
C PRO A 570 4.37 -26.56 -5.05
N LEU A 571 4.43 -27.37 -6.12
CA LEU A 571 3.32 -27.53 -7.06
C LEU A 571 2.13 -28.24 -6.39
N LYS A 572 2.39 -29.26 -5.56
CA LYS A 572 1.33 -29.92 -4.78
C LYS A 572 0.65 -28.94 -3.84
N GLY A 573 1.43 -28.17 -3.09
CA GLY A 573 0.91 -27.15 -2.19
C GLY A 573 0.02 -26.12 -2.89
N ALA A 574 0.43 -25.64 -4.07
CA ALA A 574 -0.37 -24.71 -4.87
C ALA A 574 -1.71 -25.34 -5.34
N LEU A 575 -1.67 -26.56 -5.88
CA LEU A 575 -2.87 -27.28 -6.35
C LEU A 575 -3.84 -27.59 -5.21
N LEU A 576 -3.32 -27.99 -4.04
CA LEU A 576 -4.15 -28.21 -2.86
C LEU A 576 -4.82 -26.90 -2.41
N LYS A 577 -4.14 -25.75 -2.47
CA LYS A 577 -4.74 -24.44 -2.18
C LYS A 577 -5.82 -24.05 -3.20
N LEU A 578 -5.68 -24.40 -4.48
CA LEU A 578 -6.74 -24.22 -5.49
C LEU A 578 -7.97 -25.08 -5.16
N VAL A 579 -7.77 -26.36 -4.82
CA VAL A 579 -8.87 -27.24 -4.40
C VAL A 579 -9.54 -26.73 -3.13
N ALA A 580 -8.76 -26.18 -2.18
CA ALA A 580 -9.29 -25.56 -0.98
C ALA A 580 -10.18 -24.34 -1.27
N ALA A 581 -9.82 -23.52 -2.28
CA ALA A 581 -10.63 -22.39 -2.73
C ALA A 581 -11.97 -22.86 -3.34
N LEU A 582 -11.93 -23.90 -4.18
CA LEU A 582 -13.13 -24.54 -4.74
C LEU A 582 -14.03 -25.16 -3.65
N ALA A 583 -13.43 -25.66 -2.56
CA ALA A 583 -14.13 -26.24 -1.41
C ALA A 583 -14.83 -25.24 -0.49
N LYS A 584 -14.64 -23.93 -0.68
CA LYS A 584 -15.31 -22.90 0.14
C LYS A 584 -16.84 -22.89 -0.03
N ARG A 585 -17.37 -23.52 -1.08
CA ARG A 585 -18.81 -23.62 -1.34
C ARG A 585 -19.35 -24.97 -0.88
N GLU A 586 -20.51 -24.96 -0.23
CA GLU A 586 -21.15 -26.16 0.33
C GLU A 586 -21.49 -27.19 -0.76
N LEU A 587 -22.07 -26.74 -1.88
CA LEU A 587 -22.46 -27.60 -3.02
C LEU A 587 -21.26 -28.36 -3.63
N SER A 588 -20.08 -27.78 -3.55
CA SER A 588 -18.83 -28.32 -4.10
C SER A 588 -18.10 -29.23 -3.12
N ALA A 589 -18.33 -29.08 -1.82
CA ALA A 589 -17.58 -29.78 -0.77
C ALA A 589 -17.73 -31.31 -0.87
N ILE A 590 -18.94 -31.82 -1.11
CA ILE A 590 -19.19 -33.27 -1.27
C ILE A 590 -18.46 -33.81 -2.50
N ARG A 591 -18.48 -33.07 -3.62
CA ARG A 591 -17.76 -33.46 -4.85
C ARG A 591 -16.26 -33.57 -4.59
N ILE A 592 -15.71 -32.64 -3.81
CA ILE A 592 -14.28 -32.62 -3.45
C ILE A 592 -13.94 -33.76 -2.50
N TRP A 593 -14.74 -34.06 -1.47
CA TRP A 593 -14.55 -35.25 -0.62
C TRP A 593 -14.48 -36.53 -1.43
N ASN A 594 -15.42 -36.72 -2.36
CA ASN A 594 -15.43 -37.89 -3.24
C ASN A 594 -14.20 -37.93 -4.15
N ALA A 595 -13.75 -36.79 -4.68
CA ALA A 595 -12.55 -36.70 -5.50
C ALA A 595 -11.27 -37.04 -4.71
N LEU A 596 -11.11 -36.52 -3.48
CA LEU A 596 -9.99 -36.86 -2.59
C LEU A 596 -9.92 -38.37 -2.33
N LYS A 597 -11.08 -39.01 -2.11
CA LYS A 597 -11.19 -40.47 -1.94
C LYS A 597 -10.84 -41.23 -3.23
N ALA A 598 -11.35 -40.77 -4.38
CA ALA A 598 -11.10 -41.41 -5.68
C ALA A 598 -9.61 -41.41 -6.04
N HIS A 599 -8.90 -40.31 -5.78
CA HIS A 599 -7.46 -40.17 -6.01
C HIS A 599 -6.57 -40.81 -4.92
N ARG A 600 -7.18 -41.42 -3.90
CA ARG A 600 -6.48 -42.18 -2.84
C ARG A 600 -5.38 -41.39 -2.13
N LEU A 601 -5.58 -40.08 -1.95
CA LEU A 601 -4.55 -39.18 -1.40
C LEU A 601 -4.14 -39.56 0.02
N CYS A 602 -5.12 -39.92 0.86
CA CYS A 602 -4.87 -40.44 2.20
C CYS A 602 -5.45 -41.85 2.28
N THR A 603 -4.59 -42.87 2.26
CA THR A 603 -5.00 -44.27 2.38
C THR A 603 -4.12 -45.04 3.35
N TYR A 604 -4.55 -46.24 3.72
CA TYR A 604 -3.82 -47.17 4.57
C TYR A 604 -3.61 -48.48 3.82
N ALA A 605 -2.43 -49.08 3.99
CA ALA A 605 -2.19 -50.47 3.62
C ALA A 605 -2.93 -51.42 4.59
N GLU A 606 -3.11 -52.68 4.19
CA GLU A 606 -3.78 -53.70 5.03
C GLU A 606 -3.11 -53.89 6.40
N ASN A 607 -1.81 -53.58 6.50
CA ASN A 607 -1.03 -53.64 7.74
C ASN A 607 -1.09 -52.34 8.58
N GLY A 608 -1.92 -51.37 8.19
CA GLY A 608 -2.05 -50.06 8.87
C GLY A 608 -0.97 -49.03 8.51
N THR A 609 -0.05 -49.33 7.58
CA THR A 609 0.95 -48.34 7.13
C THR A 609 0.28 -47.22 6.34
N LEU A 610 0.66 -45.97 6.63
CA LEU A 610 0.19 -44.80 5.90
C LEU A 610 0.69 -44.86 4.44
N LEU A 611 -0.20 -44.56 3.50
CA LEU A 611 0.08 -44.54 2.07
C LEU A 611 -0.36 -43.21 1.45
N GLY A 612 0.12 -42.99 0.22
CA GLY A 612 -0.16 -41.79 -0.56
C GLY A 612 0.55 -40.57 0.00
N LEU A 613 -0.17 -39.46 0.11
CA LEU A 613 0.33 -38.18 0.56
C LEU A 613 0.92 -38.29 1.98
N GLN A 614 0.26 -39.01 2.89
CA GLN A 614 0.70 -39.13 4.29
C GLN A 614 2.15 -39.65 4.41
N LYS A 615 2.45 -40.73 3.69
CA LYS A 615 3.81 -41.30 3.64
C LYS A 615 4.81 -40.33 3.03
N GLU A 616 4.39 -39.63 1.98
CA GLU A 616 5.24 -38.67 1.29
C GLU A 616 5.57 -37.44 2.15
N LEU A 617 4.64 -36.96 2.97
CA LEU A 617 4.88 -35.87 3.90
C LEU A 617 5.95 -36.28 4.93
N ASP A 618 5.83 -37.47 5.52
CA ASP A 618 6.79 -37.99 6.50
C ASP A 618 8.20 -38.20 5.90
N GLU A 619 8.27 -38.73 4.67
CA GLU A 619 9.53 -39.14 4.05
C GLU A 619 10.23 -38.02 3.25
N ARG A 620 9.47 -37.15 2.58
CA ARG A 620 10.03 -36.10 1.71
C ARG A 620 9.97 -34.72 2.32
N GLU A 621 8.82 -34.33 2.85
CA GLU A 621 8.61 -32.95 3.32
C GLU A 621 9.49 -32.64 4.53
N CYS A 622 9.59 -33.58 5.47
CA CYS A 622 10.49 -33.47 6.63
C CYS A 622 11.98 -33.44 6.25
N VAL A 623 12.37 -34.13 5.18
CA VAL A 623 13.77 -34.21 4.72
C VAL A 623 14.15 -32.97 3.92
N GLU A 624 13.24 -32.45 3.10
CA GLU A 624 13.46 -31.28 2.25
C GLU A 624 13.21 -29.95 2.99
N GLU A 625 12.67 -29.97 4.22
CA GLU A 625 12.30 -28.78 5.02
C GLU A 625 11.35 -27.81 4.29
N MET A 626 10.51 -28.31 3.37
CA MET A 626 9.59 -27.52 2.54
C MET A 626 8.13 -27.87 2.80
N PHE A 627 7.44 -27.12 3.67
CA PHE A 627 6.09 -27.46 4.18
C PHE A 627 4.89 -27.03 3.31
N ASP A 628 5.10 -26.78 2.01
CA ASP A 628 4.06 -26.28 1.10
C ASP A 628 2.85 -27.22 0.98
N THR A 629 3.09 -28.53 1.01
CA THR A 629 2.05 -29.55 0.80
C THR A 629 1.20 -29.69 2.04
N SER A 630 1.83 -29.73 3.23
CA SER A 630 1.14 -29.68 4.51
C SER A 630 0.25 -28.43 4.64
N LEU A 631 0.77 -27.24 4.31
CA LEU A 631 -0.01 -25.99 4.35
C LEU A 631 -1.19 -26.00 3.36
N GLY A 632 -0.99 -26.57 2.18
CA GLY A 632 -2.06 -26.77 1.20
C GLY A 632 -3.14 -27.73 1.71
N PHE A 633 -2.74 -28.85 2.31
CA PHE A 633 -3.66 -29.83 2.85
C PHE A 633 -4.48 -29.29 4.04
N VAL A 634 -3.84 -28.55 4.94
CA VAL A 634 -4.55 -27.86 6.04
C VAL A 634 -5.57 -26.86 5.49
N SER A 635 -5.25 -26.16 4.41
CA SER A 635 -6.20 -25.25 3.75
C SER A 635 -7.45 -26.00 3.26
N ILE A 636 -7.28 -27.18 2.66
CA ILE A 636 -8.42 -28.03 2.23
C ILE A 636 -9.27 -28.44 3.43
N LEU A 637 -8.65 -28.96 4.48
CA LEU A 637 -9.36 -29.40 5.68
C LEU A 637 -10.14 -28.24 6.31
N LYS A 638 -9.54 -27.06 6.39
CA LYS A 638 -10.19 -25.86 6.90
C LYS A 638 -11.45 -25.51 6.08
N SER A 639 -11.36 -25.52 4.75
CA SER A 639 -12.50 -25.22 3.87
C SER A 639 -13.58 -26.30 3.91
N LEU A 640 -13.22 -27.58 3.99
CA LEU A 640 -14.20 -28.67 4.03
C LEU A 640 -14.91 -28.75 5.39
N LEU A 641 -14.18 -28.53 6.48
CA LEU A 641 -14.73 -28.63 7.84
C LEU A 641 -15.47 -27.37 8.30
N SER A 642 -15.43 -26.27 7.54
CA SER A 642 -16.22 -25.07 7.85
C SER A 642 -17.71 -25.21 7.55
N HIS A 643 -18.14 -26.25 6.83
CA HIS A 643 -19.53 -26.46 6.46
C HIS A 643 -20.30 -27.20 7.57
N THR A 644 -21.22 -26.50 8.24
CA THR A 644 -21.95 -27.00 9.41
C THR A 644 -23.07 -28.01 9.09
N HIS A 645 -23.48 -28.14 7.83
CA HIS A 645 -24.63 -28.94 7.40
C HIS A 645 -24.29 -30.12 6.49
N MET A 646 -23.02 -30.49 6.34
CA MET A 646 -22.69 -31.75 5.68
C MET A 646 -23.23 -32.91 6.52
N GLY A 647 -24.17 -33.69 5.97
CA GLY A 647 -24.65 -34.92 6.58
C GLY A 647 -23.50 -35.92 6.71
N PHE A 648 -22.75 -35.86 7.81
CA PHE A 648 -21.59 -36.71 8.11
C PHE A 648 -21.93 -38.20 8.36
N GLN A 649 -23.11 -38.68 7.97
CA GLN A 649 -23.56 -40.03 8.30
C GLN A 649 -22.96 -41.16 7.45
N GLU A 650 -22.19 -40.88 6.39
CA GLU A 650 -21.64 -41.95 5.52
C GLU A 650 -20.13 -41.87 5.20
N TYR A 651 -19.35 -40.95 5.80
CA TYR A 651 -18.01 -40.61 5.30
C TYR A 651 -16.83 -40.75 6.29
N ILE A 652 -16.98 -41.50 7.38
CA ILE A 652 -15.86 -41.97 8.22
C ILE A 652 -15.63 -43.45 7.98
#